data_AF-A0A661JG48-F1
#
_entry.id   AF-A0A661JG48-F1
#
_cell.length_a   1.000
_cell.length_b   1.000
_cell.length_c   1.000
_cell.angle_alpha   90.00
_cell.angle_beta   90.00
_cell.angle_gamma   90.00
#
_symmetry.space_group_name_H-M   'P 1'
#
loop_
_entity.id
_entity.type
_entity.pdbx_description
1 polymer ?
#
loop_
_entity_poly.entity_id
_entity_poly.type
_entity_poly.pdbx_seq_one_letter_code
_entity_poly.pdbx_strand_id
1 'polypeptide(L)'
;PRILRPFYEAIISGWTVGESLRQARSAMRLNPENPRDGGTVLGLAFVLYGNPADAYFCANEHRTDNLATVTCSAMQNGRACGRVVCQKDGGFATARCDIHWTDKTIRCSAGHIVKNSSDLVLCTVPGCSNVLCQKCSGWGKQLCWEHYCYNGHEIKDDSHKKTCSDPYNEHPDEKRSVCISDDGWMLGLCNQCLARQPQAPAPAICPHCGRYIDDNNPWYGVCEVCNKRMCKNCGPFHDTTRYCPGSNLPQSDKDAKWLEYLNTRAQVDNKIASPKRIAEFLANAEQFETNIAQNLDNEIKRSSLIRQLLAQLWDVDGFHNKIVNVKIYAENLDQKLLCSLEKRWALPNDPNTHKQWQPPAIWLSDPDKPSLAKANRLKVHRIQRLWGSTILVAVATLAPVEFVSKQGPVWLPCDATILDNVVETVRRWWSEDNSGNHTPDIYVVALAITGWDRGVNPQRGHGLCTILATSQGGTFEVRTPPLAGEPRYVRHFVPMRTPVTVHQRREHIRKWITNYLNSNDFVTAVKVQDQLEAQTAASVSMEDVLGTFDEMVETNRYIRTLVNGKEAIRLATPAERSERFISRWWVAFLSWLIGVMFSVAVWQIRPRFLTQLPDHWISKVATAILCAAICHVFGQKIKKHFLNSGHR
;
A
#
# COMPACT_ATOMS: atom_id res chain seq x y z
N PRO A 1 -91.56 60.13 3.67
CA PRO A 1 -92.73 60.98 4.05
C PRO A 1 -92.41 62.47 4.20
N ARG A 2 -91.32 62.85 4.91
CA ARG A 2 -91.00 64.26 5.23
C ARG A 2 -90.55 65.13 4.03
N ILE A 3 -89.87 64.58 3.03
CA ILE A 3 -89.41 65.34 1.83
C ILE A 3 -90.52 65.48 0.78
N LEU A 4 -91.26 64.39 0.55
CA LEU A 4 -92.23 64.32 -0.53
C LEU A 4 -93.47 65.17 -0.25
N ARG A 5 -93.86 65.33 1.02
CA ARG A 5 -95.06 66.08 1.39
C ARG A 5 -94.96 67.57 1.02
N PRO A 6 -93.93 68.35 1.43
CA PRO A 6 -93.80 69.75 1.02
C PRO A 6 -93.64 69.93 -0.49
N PHE A 7 -92.96 68.98 -1.16
CA PHE A 7 -92.78 69.00 -2.60
C PHE A 7 -94.11 68.79 -3.35
N TYR A 8 -94.87 67.75 -2.99
CA TYR A 8 -96.16 67.47 -3.62
C TYR A 8 -97.22 68.50 -3.24
N GLU A 9 -97.24 69.03 -2.02
CA GLU A 9 -98.11 70.14 -1.62
C GLU A 9 -97.84 71.39 -2.48
N ALA A 10 -96.57 71.70 -2.77
CA ALA A 10 -96.22 72.80 -3.68
C ALA A 10 -96.61 72.52 -5.14
N ILE A 11 -96.39 71.31 -5.66
CA ILE A 11 -96.84 70.94 -7.02
C ILE A 11 -98.35 71.01 -7.15
N ILE A 12 -99.10 70.48 -6.18
CA ILE A 12 -100.58 70.52 -6.16
C ILE A 12 -101.05 71.98 -6.10
N SER A 13 -100.32 72.84 -5.42
CA SER A 13 -100.60 74.28 -5.32
C SER A 13 -100.22 75.07 -6.58
N GLY A 14 -99.86 74.40 -7.68
CA GLY A 14 -99.62 75.01 -8.99
C GLY A 14 -98.22 75.57 -9.20
N TRP A 15 -97.27 75.29 -8.30
CA TRP A 15 -95.89 75.76 -8.43
C TRP A 15 -95.11 74.91 -9.43
N THR A 16 -94.11 75.52 -10.08
CA THR A 16 -93.21 74.78 -10.97
C THR A 16 -92.45 73.71 -10.18
N VAL A 17 -91.94 72.69 -10.88
CA VAL A 17 -91.07 71.67 -10.26
C VAL A 17 -89.86 72.32 -9.56
N GLY A 18 -89.28 73.36 -10.17
CA GLY A 18 -88.15 74.10 -9.60
C GLY A 18 -88.49 74.86 -8.31
N GLU A 19 -89.66 75.49 -8.24
CA GLU A 19 -90.13 76.19 -7.04
C GLU A 19 -90.53 75.21 -5.93
N SER A 20 -91.17 74.11 -6.31
CA SER A 20 -91.56 73.03 -5.40
C SER A 20 -90.34 72.39 -4.73
N LEU A 21 -89.23 72.20 -5.48
CA LEU A 21 -87.95 71.75 -4.93
C LEU A 21 -87.33 72.78 -3.97
N ARG A 22 -87.47 74.08 -4.25
CA ARG A 22 -86.98 75.13 -3.32
C ARG A 22 -87.77 75.14 -2.02
N GLN A 23 -89.10 74.94 -2.08
CA GLN A 23 -89.95 74.83 -0.89
C GLN A 23 -89.59 73.60 -0.04
N ALA A 24 -89.42 72.44 -0.68
CA ALA A 24 -88.97 71.22 -0.01
C ALA A 24 -87.59 71.39 0.65
N ARG A 25 -86.66 72.12 -0.01
CA ARG A 25 -85.35 72.47 0.55
C ARG A 25 -85.46 73.39 1.76
N SER A 26 -86.29 74.43 1.70
CA SER A 26 -86.50 75.37 2.82
C SER A 26 -87.11 74.69 4.05
N ALA A 27 -88.03 73.75 3.86
CA ALA A 27 -88.66 72.98 4.94
C ALA A 27 -87.69 72.07 5.71
N MET A 28 -86.51 71.80 5.16
CA MET A 28 -85.47 70.96 5.78
C MET A 28 -84.39 71.74 6.52
N ARG A 29 -84.51 73.08 6.55
CA ARG A 29 -83.65 73.98 7.32
C ARG A 29 -84.03 73.95 8.80
N LEU A 30 -83.03 74.15 9.66
CA LEU A 30 -83.29 74.42 11.07
C LEU A 30 -83.75 75.87 11.26
N ASN A 31 -83.22 76.78 10.44
CA ASN A 31 -83.55 78.18 10.35
C ASN A 31 -84.05 78.53 8.92
N PRO A 32 -85.37 78.63 8.71
CA PRO A 32 -85.97 78.88 7.40
C PRO A 32 -85.51 80.18 6.73
N GLU A 33 -85.20 81.21 7.52
CA GLU A 33 -84.86 82.55 7.03
C GLU A 33 -83.42 82.66 6.51
N ASN A 34 -82.55 81.70 6.83
CA ASN A 34 -81.19 81.68 6.32
C ASN A 34 -81.11 80.84 5.03
N PRO A 35 -80.94 81.46 3.84
CA PRO A 35 -80.87 80.72 2.58
C PRO A 35 -79.65 79.79 2.46
N ARG A 36 -78.64 79.96 3.31
CA ARG A 36 -77.43 79.13 3.39
C ARG A 36 -77.50 78.09 4.51
N ASP A 37 -78.53 78.09 5.34
CA ASP A 37 -78.68 77.05 6.34
C ASP A 37 -79.01 75.72 5.66
N GLY A 38 -78.16 74.73 5.91
CA GLY A 38 -78.34 73.37 5.44
C GLY A 38 -79.34 72.58 6.28
N GLY A 39 -79.64 73.01 7.51
CA GLY A 39 -80.46 72.24 8.46
C GLY A 39 -80.06 70.77 8.52
N THR A 40 -81.04 69.89 8.48
CA THR A 40 -80.86 68.42 8.53
C THR A 40 -79.85 67.90 7.47
N VAL A 41 -79.30 66.69 7.67
CA VAL A 41 -78.35 66.05 6.71
C VAL A 41 -78.89 66.05 5.27
N LEU A 42 -80.21 65.89 5.12
CA LEU A 42 -80.90 65.95 3.82
C LEU A 42 -80.95 67.36 3.23
N GLY A 43 -81.12 68.39 4.06
CA GLY A 43 -81.09 69.78 3.61
C GLY A 43 -79.71 70.21 3.11
N LEU A 44 -78.63 69.76 3.76
CA LEU A 44 -77.26 70.01 3.29
C LEU A 44 -76.95 69.27 1.98
N ALA A 45 -77.40 68.03 1.82
CA ALA A 45 -77.24 67.29 0.56
C ALA A 45 -77.93 68.00 -0.62
N PHE A 46 -79.12 68.57 -0.40
CA PHE A 46 -79.78 69.43 -1.38
C PHE A 46 -79.00 70.71 -1.68
N VAL A 47 -78.30 71.29 -0.70
CA VAL A 47 -77.49 72.50 -0.89
C VAL A 47 -76.20 72.22 -1.66
N LEU A 48 -75.53 71.10 -1.35
CA LEU A 48 -74.19 70.79 -1.90
C LEU A 48 -74.25 70.04 -3.23
N TYR A 49 -75.20 69.12 -3.41
CA TYR A 49 -75.17 68.13 -4.49
C TYR A 49 -76.45 68.10 -5.33
N GLY A 50 -77.55 68.70 -4.85
CA GLY A 50 -78.82 68.77 -5.57
C GLY A 50 -79.60 67.44 -5.66
N ASN A 51 -78.99 66.31 -5.31
CA ASN A 51 -79.63 64.99 -5.28
C ASN A 51 -79.66 64.42 -3.85
N PRO A 52 -80.85 64.17 -3.25
CA PRO A 52 -80.95 63.59 -1.91
C PRO A 52 -80.51 62.12 -1.84
N ALA A 53 -80.35 61.42 -2.96
CA ALA A 53 -79.83 60.05 -3.00
C ALA A 53 -78.39 59.97 -2.45
N ASP A 54 -77.60 61.02 -2.61
CA ASP A 54 -76.21 61.09 -2.15
C ASP A 54 -76.07 61.15 -0.62
N ALA A 55 -77.18 61.38 0.10
CA ALA A 55 -77.21 61.31 1.57
C ALA A 55 -77.47 59.90 2.12
N TYR A 56 -77.90 58.96 1.27
CA TYR A 56 -78.24 57.59 1.70
C TYR A 56 -77.02 56.72 1.95
N PHE A 57 -75.84 57.15 1.50
CA PHE A 57 -74.60 56.42 1.66
C PHE A 57 -73.54 57.31 2.31
N CYS A 58 -72.78 56.77 3.27
CA CYS A 58 -71.57 57.45 3.74
C CYS A 58 -70.46 57.32 2.68
N ALA A 59 -69.31 57.95 2.90
CA ALA A 59 -68.18 57.88 1.97
C ALA A 59 -67.66 56.45 1.72
N ASN A 60 -67.92 55.50 2.63
CA ASN A 60 -67.61 54.07 2.48
C ASN A 60 -68.79 53.24 1.96
N GLU A 61 -69.77 53.88 1.32
CA GLU A 61 -70.94 53.22 0.71
C GLU A 61 -71.85 52.48 1.71
N HIS A 62 -71.74 52.78 3.01
CA HIS A 62 -72.67 52.24 4.00
C HIS A 62 -74.01 52.97 3.93
N ARG A 63 -75.10 52.22 3.89
CA ARG A 63 -76.45 52.79 3.96
C ARG A 63 -76.67 53.50 5.30
N THR A 64 -77.03 54.78 5.27
CA THR A 64 -77.11 55.67 6.45
C THR A 64 -78.52 55.85 7.02
N ASP A 65 -79.53 55.27 6.36
CA ASP A 65 -80.95 55.41 6.69
C ASP A 65 -81.31 54.95 8.11
N ASN A 66 -80.52 54.04 8.70
CA ASN A 66 -80.72 53.50 10.04
C ASN A 66 -79.50 53.63 10.96
N LEU A 67 -78.53 54.48 10.63
CA LEU A 67 -77.30 54.65 11.41
C LEU A 67 -77.22 56.05 12.02
N ALA A 68 -76.58 56.16 13.19
CA ALA A 68 -76.17 57.47 13.69
C ALA A 68 -75.14 58.06 12.72
N THR A 69 -75.34 59.32 12.34
CA THR A 69 -74.49 60.02 11.37
C THR A 69 -74.02 61.37 11.91
N VAL A 70 -72.78 61.72 11.59
CA VAL A 70 -72.18 63.04 11.82
C VAL A 70 -71.57 63.57 10.52
N THR A 71 -71.35 64.88 10.44
CA THR A 71 -70.65 65.49 9.31
C THR A 71 -69.16 65.50 9.55
N CYS A 72 -68.36 65.23 8.50
CA CYS A 72 -66.92 65.38 8.56
C CYS A 72 -66.54 66.82 8.95
N SER A 73 -65.83 66.94 10.07
CA SER A 73 -65.37 68.20 10.68
C SER A 73 -64.12 68.79 10.01
N ALA A 74 -63.55 68.09 9.02
CA ALA A 74 -62.35 68.54 8.34
C ALA A 74 -62.61 69.79 7.49
N MET A 75 -61.70 70.76 7.59
CA MET A 75 -61.65 71.93 6.70
C MET A 75 -60.63 71.66 5.58
N GLN A 76 -61.05 71.81 4.33
CA GLN A 76 -60.16 71.82 3.16
C GLN A 76 -60.31 73.17 2.45
N ASN A 77 -59.21 73.91 2.33
CA ASN A 77 -59.16 75.21 1.65
C ASN A 77 -60.26 76.18 2.12
N GLY A 78 -60.48 76.26 3.44
CA GLY A 78 -61.49 77.13 4.06
C GLY A 78 -62.94 76.66 3.90
N ARG A 79 -63.19 75.47 3.33
CA ARG A 79 -64.52 74.88 3.20
C ARG A 79 -64.63 73.59 4.02
N ALA A 80 -65.77 73.39 4.67
CA ALA A 80 -66.03 72.14 5.39
C ALA A 80 -66.17 70.98 4.39
N CYS A 81 -65.59 69.83 4.73
CA CYS A 81 -65.63 68.62 3.89
C CYS A 81 -67.07 68.17 3.59
N GLY A 82 -67.97 68.29 4.57
CA GLY A 82 -69.40 68.05 4.39
C GLY A 82 -69.80 66.59 4.16
N ARG A 83 -68.85 65.66 3.99
CA ARG A 83 -69.14 64.22 3.82
C ARG A 83 -69.80 63.64 5.06
N VAL A 84 -70.76 62.74 4.84
CA VAL A 84 -71.45 62.01 5.90
C VAL A 84 -70.55 60.89 6.42
N VAL A 85 -70.42 60.82 7.74
CA VAL A 85 -69.71 59.78 8.48
C VAL A 85 -70.73 59.05 9.33
N CYS A 86 -70.88 57.75 9.13
CA CYS A 86 -71.82 56.91 9.88
C CYS A 86 -71.10 56.16 11.01
N GLN A 87 -71.86 55.63 11.97
CA GLN A 87 -71.33 54.86 13.11
C GLN A 87 -70.40 53.70 12.74
N LYS A 88 -70.51 53.16 11.51
CA LYS A 88 -69.66 52.08 11.01
C LYS A 88 -68.33 52.56 10.43
N ASP A 89 -68.17 53.86 10.21
CA ASP A 89 -66.92 54.41 9.71
C ASP A 89 -65.92 54.54 10.85
N GLY A 90 -64.65 54.15 10.60
CA GLY A 90 -63.60 54.21 11.63
C GLY A 90 -63.47 55.59 12.28
N GLY A 91 -63.68 56.66 11.49
CA GLY A 91 -63.60 58.05 11.96
C GLY A 91 -64.86 58.63 12.57
N PHE A 92 -65.87 57.81 12.87
CA PHE A 92 -67.14 58.29 13.45
C PHE A 92 -66.96 59.02 14.78
N ALA A 93 -66.19 58.46 15.70
CA ALA A 93 -65.97 59.04 17.04
C ALA A 93 -65.31 60.44 17.00
N THR A 94 -64.58 60.74 15.92
CA THR A 94 -63.89 62.02 15.73
C THR A 94 -64.51 62.90 14.65
N ALA A 95 -65.65 62.49 14.10
CA ALA A 95 -66.31 63.14 12.97
C ALA A 95 -65.35 63.39 11.79
N ARG A 96 -64.66 62.34 11.31
CA ARG A 96 -63.75 62.39 10.14
C ARG A 96 -64.12 61.32 9.12
N CYS A 97 -64.20 61.69 7.83
CA CYS A 97 -64.48 60.75 6.74
C CYS A 97 -63.24 59.92 6.38
N ASP A 98 -63.41 58.87 5.58
CA ASP A 98 -62.37 58.00 5.02
C ASP A 98 -61.13 58.72 4.48
N ILE A 99 -61.30 59.87 3.81
CA ILE A 99 -60.21 60.68 3.28
C ILE A 99 -59.45 61.45 4.39
N HIS A 100 -60.15 61.80 5.48
CA HIS A 100 -59.62 62.62 6.59
C HIS A 100 -59.37 61.82 7.87
N TRP A 101 -59.65 60.53 7.84
CA TRP A 101 -59.42 59.56 8.88
C TRP A 101 -58.18 58.76 8.48
N THR A 102 -57.03 59.19 8.98
CA THR A 102 -55.75 58.54 8.64
C THR A 102 -54.99 58.19 9.90
N ASP A 103 -55.23 56.98 10.40
CA ASP A 103 -54.15 56.13 10.89
C ASP A 103 -53.50 55.43 9.68
N LYS A 104 -52.91 56.21 8.77
CA LYS A 104 -52.07 55.69 7.69
C LYS A 104 -50.64 55.73 8.19
N THR A 105 -50.02 54.57 8.39
CA THR A 105 -48.57 54.42 8.51
C THR A 105 -47.92 55.17 7.35
N ILE A 106 -47.33 56.33 7.63
CA ILE A 106 -46.57 57.09 6.64
C ILE A 106 -45.39 56.21 6.23
N ARG A 107 -45.14 56.04 4.93
CA ARG A 107 -44.05 55.21 4.43
C ARG A 107 -43.11 56.01 3.53
N CYS A 108 -41.83 55.67 3.54
CA CYS A 108 -40.88 56.17 2.54
C CYS A 108 -41.06 55.43 1.20
N SER A 109 -40.41 55.90 0.12
CA SER A 109 -40.47 55.26 -1.21
C SER A 109 -39.87 53.85 -1.24
N ALA A 110 -39.02 53.50 -0.27
CA ALA A 110 -38.50 52.14 -0.10
C ALA A 110 -39.47 51.24 0.70
N GLY A 111 -40.57 51.78 1.24
CA GLY A 111 -41.63 51.03 1.93
C GLY A 111 -41.53 50.97 3.47
N HIS A 112 -40.49 51.57 4.08
CA HIS A 112 -40.35 51.65 5.55
C HIS A 112 -41.39 52.57 6.18
N ILE A 113 -41.96 52.14 7.32
CA ILE A 113 -42.91 52.93 8.11
C ILE A 113 -42.17 53.98 8.95
N VAL A 114 -42.66 55.23 8.91
CA VAL A 114 -42.21 56.38 9.71
C VAL A 114 -43.37 56.94 10.55
N LYS A 115 -43.03 57.61 11.66
CA LYS A 115 -44.02 58.13 12.60
C LYS A 115 -44.64 59.43 12.12
N ASN A 116 -43.83 60.33 11.54
CA ASN A 116 -44.28 61.64 11.07
C ASN A 116 -43.80 61.90 9.63
N SER A 117 -44.54 62.75 8.90
CA SER A 117 -44.12 63.18 7.55
C SER A 117 -42.86 64.02 7.56
N SER A 118 -42.53 64.66 8.69
CA SER A 118 -41.28 65.38 8.91
C SER A 118 -40.03 64.48 8.90
N ASP A 119 -40.21 63.16 9.06
CA ASP A 119 -39.12 62.18 9.09
C ASP A 119 -38.70 61.73 7.67
N LEU A 120 -39.37 62.26 6.64
CA LEU A 120 -39.11 61.98 5.23
C LEU A 120 -38.30 63.12 4.61
N VAL A 121 -37.25 62.74 3.87
CA VAL A 121 -36.40 63.66 3.11
C VAL A 121 -36.50 63.32 1.64
N LEU A 122 -36.52 64.35 0.77
CA LEU A 122 -36.51 64.20 -0.68
C LEU A 122 -35.15 63.70 -1.18
N CYS A 123 -35.17 62.85 -2.20
CA CYS A 123 -33.95 62.47 -2.91
C CYS A 123 -33.30 63.71 -3.56
N THR A 124 -31.98 63.81 -3.49
CA THR A 124 -31.21 64.95 -4.05
C THR A 124 -31.03 64.91 -5.56
N VAL A 125 -31.36 63.80 -6.23
CA VAL A 125 -31.23 63.66 -7.69
C VAL A 125 -32.31 64.50 -8.38
N PRO A 126 -31.94 65.44 -9.27
CA PRO A 126 -32.90 66.29 -9.99
C PRO A 126 -33.95 65.47 -10.73
N GLY A 127 -35.22 65.84 -10.57
CA GLY A 127 -36.36 65.14 -11.20
C GLY A 127 -36.85 63.90 -10.44
N CYS A 128 -36.16 63.45 -9.39
CA CYS A 128 -36.62 62.36 -8.55
C CYS A 128 -37.60 62.87 -7.48
N SER A 129 -38.79 62.26 -7.42
CA SER A 129 -39.82 62.59 -6.42
C SER A 129 -39.85 61.62 -5.24
N ASN A 130 -38.91 60.66 -5.19
CA ASN A 130 -38.84 59.68 -4.11
C ASN A 130 -38.43 60.32 -2.78
N VAL A 131 -39.06 59.83 -1.72
CA VAL A 131 -38.78 60.22 -0.33
C VAL A 131 -38.13 59.07 0.42
N LEU A 132 -37.16 59.38 1.27
CA LEU A 132 -36.42 58.39 2.05
C LEU A 132 -36.46 58.73 3.55
N CYS A 133 -36.23 57.72 4.39
CA CYS A 133 -36.15 57.88 5.84
C CYS A 133 -34.81 57.36 6.37
N GLN A 134 -34.53 57.53 7.66
CA GLN A 134 -33.28 57.10 8.31
C GLN A 134 -32.93 55.61 8.14
N LYS A 135 -33.90 54.76 7.78
CA LYS A 135 -33.69 53.33 7.54
C LYS A 135 -33.20 53.01 6.13
N CYS A 136 -33.32 53.93 5.18
CA CYS A 136 -32.84 53.71 3.82
C CYS A 136 -31.30 53.69 3.79
N SER A 137 -30.69 52.72 3.10
CA SER A 137 -29.22 52.61 2.97
C SER A 137 -28.56 53.89 2.43
N GLY A 138 -29.26 54.65 1.57
CA GLY A 138 -28.79 55.91 1.01
C GLY A 138 -29.06 57.15 1.86
N TRP A 139 -29.59 57.03 3.08
CA TRP A 139 -29.96 58.17 3.95
C TRP A 139 -28.82 59.15 4.16
N GLY A 140 -27.62 58.67 4.49
CA GLY A 140 -26.45 59.52 4.73
C GLY A 140 -25.99 60.34 3.52
N LYS A 141 -26.42 59.95 2.31
CA LYS A 141 -26.15 60.66 1.04
C LYS A 141 -27.39 61.32 0.44
N GLN A 142 -28.54 61.20 1.10
CA GLN A 142 -29.85 61.65 0.61
C GLN A 142 -30.24 61.06 -0.76
N LEU A 143 -29.84 59.81 -1.01
CA LEU A 143 -30.16 59.08 -2.22
C LEU A 143 -31.20 57.99 -1.93
N CYS A 144 -32.27 57.93 -2.74
CA CYS A 144 -33.32 56.94 -2.58
C CYS A 144 -32.89 55.55 -3.09
N TRP A 145 -33.72 54.53 -2.85
CA TRP A 145 -33.44 53.14 -3.25
C TRP A 145 -33.20 52.96 -4.76
N GLU A 146 -33.66 53.87 -5.62
CA GLU A 146 -33.36 53.81 -7.07
C GLU A 146 -31.96 54.31 -7.43
N HIS A 147 -31.38 55.20 -6.61
CA HIS A 147 -30.08 55.83 -6.85
C HIS A 147 -28.98 55.31 -5.91
N TYR A 148 -29.33 54.40 -5.00
CA TYR A 148 -28.40 53.81 -4.05
C TYR A 148 -28.79 52.36 -3.77
N CYS A 149 -27.89 51.42 -4.05
CA CYS A 149 -28.14 50.01 -3.81
C CYS A 149 -28.14 49.70 -2.30
N TYR A 150 -28.75 48.58 -1.94
CA TYR A 150 -28.85 48.14 -0.55
C TYR A 150 -27.48 47.96 0.12
N ASN A 151 -26.48 47.47 -0.64
CA ASN A 151 -25.14 47.19 -0.15
C ASN A 151 -24.20 48.42 -0.12
N GLY A 152 -24.68 49.62 -0.44
CA GLY A 152 -23.90 50.85 -0.24
C GLY A 152 -23.25 51.46 -1.49
N HIS A 153 -23.68 51.09 -2.69
CA HIS A 153 -23.15 51.62 -3.94
C HIS A 153 -24.13 52.60 -4.59
N GLU A 154 -23.60 53.70 -5.13
CA GLU A 154 -24.40 54.67 -5.89
C GLU A 154 -24.71 54.13 -7.29
N ILE A 155 -25.99 54.24 -7.69
CA ILE A 155 -26.49 53.77 -8.98
C ILE A 155 -26.55 54.97 -9.92
N LYS A 156 -25.68 54.97 -10.92
CA LYS A 156 -25.55 56.08 -11.89
C LYS A 156 -26.44 55.95 -13.13
N ASP A 157 -26.91 54.74 -13.41
CA ASP A 157 -27.72 54.41 -14.58
C ASP A 157 -28.76 53.35 -14.18
N ASP A 158 -30.00 53.52 -14.63
CA ASP A 158 -31.08 52.56 -14.43
C ASP A 158 -30.78 51.19 -15.05
N SER A 159 -29.93 51.12 -16.09
CA SER A 159 -29.45 49.86 -16.67
C SER A 159 -28.58 49.03 -15.70
N HIS A 160 -28.03 49.67 -14.66
CA HIS A 160 -27.20 49.05 -13.62
C HIS A 160 -27.99 48.78 -12.32
N LYS A 161 -29.31 48.66 -12.42
CA LYS A 161 -30.23 48.40 -11.30
C LYS A 161 -31.13 47.19 -11.54
N LYS A 162 -31.28 46.37 -10.50
CA LYS A 162 -32.33 45.33 -10.38
C LYS A 162 -33.01 45.49 -9.03
N THR A 163 -34.29 45.17 -8.94
CA THR A 163 -34.97 45.05 -7.64
C THR A 163 -34.73 43.65 -7.08
N CYS A 164 -34.38 43.56 -5.79
CA CYS A 164 -34.23 42.27 -5.11
C CYS A 164 -35.53 41.48 -5.19
N SER A 165 -35.46 40.21 -5.63
CA SER A 165 -36.66 39.38 -5.80
C SER A 165 -37.22 38.80 -4.50
N ASP A 166 -36.50 38.93 -3.38
CA ASP A 166 -36.86 38.42 -2.04
C ASP A 166 -37.48 37.01 -2.04
N PRO A 167 -36.78 35.98 -2.56
CA PRO A 167 -37.34 34.64 -2.73
C PRO A 167 -37.70 33.96 -1.40
N TYR A 168 -37.21 34.50 -0.27
CA TYR A 168 -37.43 33.96 1.07
C TYR A 168 -38.41 34.82 1.90
N ASN A 169 -39.00 35.87 1.31
CA ASN A 169 -39.96 36.76 1.93
C ASN A 169 -39.45 37.38 3.26
N GLU A 170 -38.18 37.77 3.29
CA GLU A 170 -37.53 38.34 4.48
C GLU A 170 -37.82 39.82 4.67
N HIS A 171 -38.14 40.51 3.58
CA HIS A 171 -38.37 41.94 3.57
C HIS A 171 -39.54 42.28 2.62
N PRO A 172 -40.75 41.74 2.89
CA PRO A 172 -41.91 41.81 2.00
C PRO A 172 -42.39 43.25 1.72
N ASP A 173 -42.10 44.15 2.65
CA ASP A 173 -42.53 45.54 2.63
C ASP A 173 -41.42 46.51 2.19
N GLU A 174 -40.20 46.02 1.89
CA GLU A 174 -39.03 46.84 1.61
C GLU A 174 -38.50 46.63 0.19
N LYS A 175 -38.48 47.70 -0.60
CA LYS A 175 -37.82 47.72 -1.91
C LYS A 175 -36.32 47.89 -1.73
N ARG A 176 -35.56 46.91 -2.21
CA ARG A 176 -34.09 46.93 -2.22
C ARG A 176 -33.58 46.89 -3.64
N SER A 177 -32.68 47.80 -3.99
CA SER A 177 -31.95 47.74 -5.26
C SER A 177 -30.66 46.95 -5.10
N VAL A 178 -30.36 46.19 -6.14
CA VAL A 178 -29.10 45.46 -6.37
C VAL A 178 -28.46 46.12 -7.58
N CYS A 179 -27.16 46.36 -7.54
CA CYS A 179 -26.38 46.97 -8.63
C CYS A 179 -25.28 46.02 -9.13
N ILE A 180 -24.65 46.37 -10.26
CA ILE A 180 -23.60 45.54 -10.89
C ILE A 180 -22.39 45.25 -9.98
N SER A 181 -22.16 46.09 -8.97
CA SER A 181 -21.08 45.91 -7.99
C SER A 181 -21.46 44.95 -6.85
N ASP A 182 -22.67 44.41 -6.82
CA ASP A 182 -23.14 43.49 -5.79
C ASP A 182 -22.91 42.03 -6.21
N ASP A 183 -22.43 41.18 -5.30
CA ASP A 183 -22.18 39.75 -5.56
C ASP A 183 -23.42 39.01 -6.08
N GLY A 184 -24.61 39.44 -5.64
CA GLY A 184 -25.90 38.88 -6.05
C GLY A 184 -26.51 39.49 -7.32
N TRP A 185 -25.80 40.39 -8.01
CA TRP A 185 -26.29 41.09 -9.21
C TRP A 185 -26.83 40.15 -10.30
N MET A 186 -26.08 39.09 -10.61
CA MET A 186 -26.46 38.14 -11.65
C MET A 186 -27.80 37.47 -11.33
N LEU A 187 -28.04 37.18 -10.06
CA LEU A 187 -29.24 36.53 -9.56
C LEU A 187 -30.35 37.51 -9.17
N GLY A 188 -30.09 38.82 -9.17
CA GLY A 188 -31.05 39.83 -8.71
C GLY A 188 -31.34 39.74 -7.21
N LEU A 189 -30.34 39.34 -6.41
CA LEU A 189 -30.47 39.15 -4.96
C LEU A 189 -29.58 40.13 -4.19
N CYS A 190 -30.09 40.75 -3.12
CA CYS A 190 -29.24 41.48 -2.19
C CYS A 190 -28.37 40.51 -1.37
N ASN A 191 -27.29 40.98 -0.75
CA ASN A 191 -26.34 40.10 -0.05
C ASN A 191 -26.99 39.28 1.08
N GLN A 192 -28.02 39.84 1.73
CA GLN A 192 -28.80 39.14 2.74
C GLN A 192 -29.55 37.92 2.15
N CYS A 193 -30.25 38.10 1.02
CA CYS A 193 -30.93 37.00 0.34
C CYS A 193 -29.95 36.03 -0.33
N LEU A 194 -28.81 36.51 -0.83
CA LEU A 194 -27.77 35.67 -1.43
C LEU A 194 -27.18 34.70 -0.39
N ALA A 195 -26.92 35.16 0.83
CA ALA A 195 -26.38 34.34 1.91
C ALA A 195 -27.30 33.17 2.34
N ARG A 196 -28.60 33.24 1.99
CA ARG A 196 -29.60 32.19 2.26
C ARG A 196 -29.76 31.17 1.14
N GLN A 197 -29.10 31.35 -0.01
CA GLN A 197 -29.06 30.31 -1.04
C GLN A 197 -28.46 29.02 -0.46
N PRO A 198 -29.13 27.86 -0.62
CA PRO A 198 -28.52 26.59 -0.27
C PRO A 198 -27.25 26.44 -1.11
N GLN A 199 -26.08 26.38 -0.47
CA GLN A 199 -24.88 25.99 -1.19
C GLN A 199 -25.10 24.56 -1.68
N ALA A 200 -24.93 24.34 -2.99
CA ALA A 200 -25.00 23.00 -3.56
C ALA A 200 -24.05 22.07 -2.77
N PRO A 201 -24.47 20.85 -2.40
CA PRO A 201 -23.59 19.93 -1.71
C PRO A 201 -22.32 19.74 -2.56
N ALA A 202 -21.16 19.84 -1.92
CA ALA A 202 -19.90 19.64 -2.61
C ALA A 202 -19.95 18.29 -3.34
N PRO A 203 -19.60 18.24 -4.63
CA PRO A 203 -19.63 17.00 -5.40
C PRO A 203 -18.81 15.94 -4.67
N ALA A 204 -19.38 14.75 -4.51
CA ALA A 204 -18.71 13.68 -3.78
C ALA A 204 -17.35 13.39 -4.43
N ILE A 205 -16.31 13.29 -3.61
CA ILE A 205 -14.94 13.07 -4.08
C ILE A 205 -14.49 11.68 -3.67
N CYS A 206 -13.84 10.95 -4.59
CA CYS A 206 -13.20 9.69 -4.28
C CYS A 206 -12.07 9.91 -3.25
N PRO A 207 -12.11 9.28 -2.07
CA PRO A 207 -11.10 9.46 -1.02
C PRO A 207 -9.74 8.85 -1.38
N HIS A 208 -9.64 8.20 -2.54
CA HIS A 208 -8.43 7.55 -3.01
C HIS A 208 -7.65 8.38 -4.02
N CYS A 209 -8.31 8.83 -5.09
CA CYS A 209 -7.68 9.59 -6.17
C CYS A 209 -8.02 11.09 -6.18
N GLY A 210 -8.92 11.55 -5.29
CA GLY A 210 -9.34 12.95 -5.26
C GLY A 210 -10.22 13.37 -6.45
N ARG A 211 -10.60 12.45 -7.34
CA ARG A 211 -11.49 12.74 -8.48
C ARG A 211 -12.95 12.83 -8.04
N TYR A 212 -13.71 13.71 -8.69
CA TYR A 212 -15.15 13.82 -8.50
C TYR A 212 -15.88 12.53 -8.92
N ILE A 213 -17.00 12.29 -8.26
CA ILE A 213 -17.94 11.22 -8.59
C ILE A 213 -19.03 11.81 -9.46
N ASP A 214 -19.10 11.33 -10.70
CA ASP A 214 -20.03 11.70 -11.74
C ASP A 214 -20.38 10.46 -12.59
N ASP A 215 -21.15 10.64 -13.67
CA ASP A 215 -21.57 9.55 -14.55
C ASP A 215 -20.38 8.85 -15.25
N ASN A 216 -19.25 9.54 -15.43
CA ASN A 216 -18.05 9.00 -16.06
C ASN A 216 -17.13 8.28 -15.05
N ASN A 217 -17.21 8.64 -13.76
CA ASN A 217 -16.43 8.07 -12.67
C ASN A 217 -17.32 7.68 -11.46
N PRO A 218 -18.29 6.77 -11.64
CA PRO A 218 -19.21 6.37 -10.59
C PRO A 218 -18.48 5.59 -9.47
N TRP A 219 -19.17 5.36 -8.36
CA TRP A 219 -18.71 4.43 -7.32
C TRP A 219 -18.61 3.00 -7.87
N TYR A 220 -17.52 2.31 -7.53
CA TYR A 220 -17.23 0.95 -7.96
C TYR A 220 -17.44 -0.07 -6.83
N GLY A 221 -16.90 0.21 -5.64
CA GLY A 221 -16.92 -0.73 -4.51
C GLY A 221 -16.31 -0.13 -3.25
N VAL A 222 -15.98 -0.96 -2.27
CA VAL A 222 -15.34 -0.55 -1.01
C VAL A 222 -13.92 -1.12 -0.95
N CYS A 223 -12.96 -0.28 -0.59
CA CYS A 223 -11.58 -0.68 -0.36
C CYS A 223 -11.52 -1.47 0.96
N GLU A 224 -11.14 -2.75 0.91
CA GLU A 224 -11.03 -3.62 2.08
C GLU A 224 -9.92 -3.15 3.05
N VAL A 225 -8.97 -2.34 2.56
CA VAL A 225 -7.84 -1.83 3.35
C VAL A 225 -8.25 -0.62 4.21
N CYS A 226 -8.97 0.34 3.64
CA CYS A 226 -9.31 1.60 4.32
C CYS A 226 -10.81 1.74 4.66
N ASN A 227 -11.65 0.78 4.24
CA ASN A 227 -13.10 0.75 4.37
C ASN A 227 -13.83 1.96 3.74
N LYS A 228 -13.18 2.68 2.82
CA LYS A 228 -13.80 3.78 2.07
C LYS A 228 -14.23 3.33 0.67
N ARG A 229 -15.24 3.99 0.11
CA ARG A 229 -15.69 3.74 -1.26
C ARG A 229 -14.61 4.13 -2.29
N MET A 230 -14.51 3.35 -3.35
CA MET A 230 -13.61 3.54 -4.49
C MET A 230 -14.41 3.92 -5.74
N CYS A 231 -13.89 4.82 -6.55
CA CYS A 231 -14.48 5.13 -7.85
C CYS A 231 -14.08 4.09 -8.92
N LYS A 232 -14.73 4.15 -10.09
CA LYS A 232 -14.48 3.29 -11.26
C LYS A 232 -13.02 3.26 -11.70
N ASN A 233 -12.26 4.34 -11.49
CA ASN A 233 -10.83 4.38 -11.79
C ASN A 233 -9.96 3.67 -10.73
N CYS A 234 -10.33 3.74 -9.45
CA CYS A 234 -9.55 3.12 -8.36
C CYS A 234 -9.86 1.64 -8.15
N GLY A 235 -11.09 1.21 -8.47
CA GLY A 235 -11.56 -0.16 -8.27
C GLY A 235 -10.71 -1.22 -8.98
N PRO A 236 -10.52 -1.15 -10.31
CA PRO A 236 -9.73 -2.12 -11.05
C PRO A 236 -8.27 -2.22 -10.58
N PHE A 237 -7.68 -1.09 -10.18
CA PHE A 237 -6.37 -1.07 -9.55
C PHE A 237 -6.35 -1.86 -8.25
N HIS A 238 -7.30 -1.60 -7.35
CA HIS A 238 -7.42 -2.33 -6.09
C HIS A 238 -7.75 -3.82 -6.30
N ASP A 239 -8.59 -4.18 -7.27
CA ASP A 239 -8.88 -5.58 -7.56
C ASP A 239 -7.65 -6.33 -8.08
N THR A 240 -6.78 -5.63 -8.80
CA THR A 240 -5.55 -6.18 -9.36
C THR A 240 -4.45 -6.29 -8.31
N THR A 241 -4.21 -5.22 -7.54
CA THR A 241 -3.08 -5.12 -6.62
C THR A 241 -3.41 -5.48 -5.18
N ARG A 242 -4.68 -5.31 -4.80
CA ARG A 242 -5.18 -5.33 -3.40
C ARG A 242 -4.49 -4.30 -2.51
N TYR A 243 -3.78 -3.37 -3.14
CA TYR A 243 -3.13 -2.26 -2.50
C TYR A 243 -4.09 -1.07 -2.47
N CYS A 244 -4.13 -0.35 -1.35
CA CYS A 244 -4.98 0.82 -1.23
C CYS A 244 -4.42 1.98 -2.08
N PRO A 245 -5.15 2.47 -3.10
CA PRO A 245 -4.67 3.59 -3.91
C PRO A 245 -4.73 4.94 -3.17
N GLY A 246 -5.31 4.98 -1.97
CA GLY A 246 -5.65 6.24 -1.33
C GLY A 246 -4.48 6.92 -0.66
N SER A 247 -4.32 8.23 -0.89
CA SER A 247 -3.25 9.05 -0.30
C SER A 247 -3.40 9.26 1.21
N ASN A 248 -4.61 9.14 1.75
CA ASN A 248 -4.96 9.53 3.12
C ASN A 248 -4.48 8.57 4.23
N LEU A 249 -4.03 7.37 3.89
CA LEU A 249 -3.38 6.48 4.86
C LEU A 249 -1.85 6.66 4.80
N PRO A 250 -1.14 6.53 5.93
CA PRO A 250 0.31 6.40 5.93
C PRO A 250 0.76 5.25 5.01
N GLN A 251 1.89 5.44 4.32
CA GLN A 251 2.44 4.42 3.43
C GLN A 251 2.76 3.13 4.18
N SER A 252 3.30 3.23 5.40
CA SER A 252 3.58 2.10 6.30
C SER A 252 2.36 1.19 6.53
N ASP A 253 1.19 1.79 6.72
CA ASP A 253 -0.03 1.06 7.06
C ASP A 253 -0.60 0.34 5.85
N LYS A 254 -0.49 0.95 4.66
CA LYS A 254 -0.86 0.31 3.40
C LYS A 254 0.04 -0.88 3.11
N ASP A 255 1.35 -0.70 3.28
CA ASP A 255 2.33 -1.75 3.07
C ASP A 255 2.09 -2.91 4.05
N ALA A 256 1.89 -2.62 5.33
CA ALA A 256 1.60 -3.62 6.36
C ALA A 256 0.33 -4.44 6.03
N LYS A 257 -0.78 -3.76 5.69
CA LYS A 257 -2.04 -4.45 5.35
C LYS A 257 -1.93 -5.27 4.07
N TRP A 258 -1.18 -4.79 3.08
CA TRP A 258 -0.94 -5.54 1.85
C TRP A 258 -0.12 -6.81 2.11
N LEU A 259 0.93 -6.72 2.94
CA LEU A 259 1.74 -7.88 3.34
C LEU A 259 0.92 -8.88 4.18
N GLU A 260 0.06 -8.40 5.08
CA GLU A 260 -0.87 -9.22 5.85
C GLU A 260 -1.83 -9.99 4.91
N TYR A 261 -2.42 -9.28 3.93
CA TYR A 261 -3.26 -9.90 2.91
C TYR A 261 -2.53 -11.02 2.14
N LEU A 262 -1.28 -10.78 1.70
CA LEU A 262 -0.49 -11.81 1.03
C LEU A 262 -0.22 -13.02 1.92
N ASN A 263 0.09 -12.79 3.21
CA ASN A 263 0.34 -13.87 4.15
C ASN A 263 -0.92 -14.72 4.37
N THR A 264 -2.08 -14.10 4.52
CA THR A 264 -3.37 -14.81 4.66
C THR A 264 -3.69 -15.60 3.40
N ARG A 265 -3.49 -15.02 2.21
CA ARG A 265 -3.73 -15.74 0.96
C ARG A 265 -2.77 -16.89 0.73
N ALA A 266 -1.49 -16.74 1.09
CA ALA A 266 -0.51 -17.80 0.96
C ALA A 266 -0.79 -19.02 1.85
N GLN A 267 -1.64 -18.89 2.88
CA GLN A 267 -2.12 -20.02 3.67
C GLN A 267 -3.16 -20.85 2.92
N VAL A 268 -3.92 -20.24 2.01
CA VAL A 268 -4.98 -20.90 1.22
C VAL A 268 -4.47 -21.35 -0.14
N ASP A 269 -3.62 -20.54 -0.77
CA ASP A 269 -3.05 -20.78 -2.09
C ASP A 269 -1.52 -20.84 -2.01
N ASN A 270 -0.99 -22.05 -2.15
CA ASN A 270 0.44 -22.34 -2.12
C ASN A 270 1.22 -21.81 -3.33
N LYS A 271 0.57 -21.11 -4.27
CA LYS A 271 1.23 -20.40 -5.36
C LYS A 271 1.50 -18.95 -5.03
N ILE A 272 0.82 -18.36 -4.04
CA ILE A 272 1.04 -16.97 -3.66
C ILE A 272 2.40 -16.80 -2.98
N ALA A 273 3.14 -15.79 -3.45
CA ALA A 273 4.38 -15.35 -2.85
C ALA A 273 4.08 -14.41 -1.68
N SER A 274 4.57 -14.77 -0.49
CA SER A 274 4.40 -13.96 0.74
C SER A 274 5.71 -13.86 1.53
N PRO A 275 5.88 -12.81 2.38
CA PRO A 275 7.13 -12.59 3.12
C PRO A 275 7.49 -13.76 4.02
N LYS A 276 6.46 -14.39 4.60
CA LYS A 276 6.64 -15.56 5.45
C LYS A 276 7.23 -16.75 4.67
N ARG A 277 6.73 -17.01 3.45
CA ARG A 277 7.25 -18.10 2.61
C ARG A 277 8.64 -17.79 2.05
N ILE A 278 8.93 -16.53 1.76
CA ILE A 278 10.31 -16.09 1.46
C ILE A 278 11.23 -16.41 2.63
N ALA A 279 10.84 -16.08 3.86
CA ALA A 279 11.64 -16.37 5.04
C ALA A 279 11.87 -17.87 5.23
N GLU A 280 10.84 -18.70 5.03
CA GLU A 280 10.96 -20.17 5.06
C GLU A 280 11.90 -20.70 3.98
N PHE A 281 11.83 -20.16 2.76
CA PHE A 281 12.75 -20.53 1.68
C PHE A 281 14.18 -20.09 1.98
N LEU A 282 14.38 -18.88 2.50
CA LEU A 282 15.71 -18.34 2.84
C LEU A 282 16.44 -19.23 3.85
N ALA A 283 15.74 -19.72 4.88
CA ALA A 283 16.33 -20.64 5.84
C ALA A 283 16.85 -21.93 5.16
N ASN A 284 16.09 -22.48 4.21
CA ASN A 284 16.51 -23.64 3.43
C ASN A 284 17.64 -23.29 2.46
N ALA A 285 17.60 -22.12 1.82
CA ALA A 285 18.61 -21.64 0.90
C ALA A 285 19.97 -21.42 1.58
N GLU A 286 19.99 -20.86 2.79
CA GLU A 286 21.21 -20.71 3.58
C GLU A 286 21.83 -22.05 3.95
N GLN A 287 21.01 -23.03 4.35
CA GLN A 287 21.46 -24.39 4.61
C GLN A 287 22.03 -25.04 3.34
N PHE A 288 21.34 -24.90 2.21
CA PHE A 288 21.77 -25.38 0.90
C PHE A 288 23.15 -24.85 0.53
N GLU A 289 23.33 -23.52 0.54
CA GLU A 289 24.60 -22.87 0.22
C GLU A 289 25.72 -23.30 1.16
N THR A 290 25.44 -23.39 2.46
CA THR A 290 26.40 -23.81 3.49
C THR A 290 26.86 -25.24 3.26
N ASN A 291 25.93 -26.16 2.98
CA ASN A 291 26.26 -27.58 2.75
C ASN A 291 27.11 -27.76 1.49
N ILE A 292 26.81 -27.02 0.41
CA ILE A 292 27.62 -27.04 -0.82
C ILE A 292 29.03 -26.50 -0.54
N ALA A 293 29.15 -25.40 0.19
CA ALA A 293 30.44 -24.82 0.56
C ALA A 293 31.28 -25.75 1.46
N GLN A 294 30.65 -26.47 2.40
CA GLN A 294 31.31 -27.46 3.24
C GLN A 294 31.79 -28.67 2.43
N ASN A 295 30.96 -29.20 1.53
CA ASN A 295 31.35 -30.30 0.65
C ASN A 295 32.52 -29.91 -0.26
N LEU A 296 32.51 -28.69 -0.77
CA LEU A 296 33.61 -28.06 -1.50
C LEU A 296 34.93 -28.08 -0.73
N ASP A 297 34.88 -27.57 0.50
CA ASP A 297 36.05 -27.44 1.36
C ASP A 297 36.62 -28.81 1.74
N ASN A 298 35.74 -29.76 2.10
CA ASN A 298 36.12 -31.13 2.41
C ASN A 298 36.81 -31.83 1.23
N GLU A 299 36.26 -31.67 0.02
CA GLU A 299 36.83 -32.33 -1.17
C GLU A 299 38.22 -31.79 -1.50
N ILE A 300 38.46 -30.50 -1.26
CA ILE A 300 39.74 -29.90 -1.56
C ILE A 300 40.76 -30.21 -0.48
N LYS A 301 40.36 -30.25 0.80
CA LYS A 301 41.20 -30.80 1.90
C LYS A 301 41.61 -32.24 1.62
N ARG A 302 40.69 -33.06 1.10
CA ARG A 302 41.00 -34.43 0.72
C ARG A 302 42.00 -34.49 -0.43
N SER A 303 41.74 -33.74 -1.49
CA SER A 303 42.60 -33.67 -2.68
C SER A 303 44.00 -33.14 -2.34
N SER A 304 44.12 -32.18 -1.43
CA SER A 304 45.41 -31.64 -1.00
C SER A 304 46.18 -32.64 -0.13
N LEU A 305 45.51 -33.40 0.73
CA LEU A 305 46.14 -34.37 1.63
C LEU A 305 46.64 -35.61 0.87
N ILE A 306 45.87 -36.12 -0.09
CA ILE A 306 46.31 -37.18 -1.02
C ILE A 306 47.54 -36.72 -1.81
N ARG A 307 47.57 -35.44 -2.23
CA ARG A 307 48.71 -34.88 -2.97
C ARG A 307 49.91 -34.60 -2.08
N GLN A 308 49.75 -34.16 -0.83
CA GLN A 308 50.86 -34.02 0.11
C GLN A 308 51.53 -35.37 0.36
N LEU A 309 50.74 -36.45 0.47
CA LEU A 309 51.25 -37.81 0.57
C LEU A 309 51.98 -38.24 -0.72
N LEU A 310 51.45 -37.91 -1.89
CA LEU A 310 52.10 -38.23 -3.18
C LEU A 310 53.35 -37.37 -3.44
N ALA A 311 53.37 -36.10 -3.04
CA ALA A 311 54.52 -35.21 -3.16
C ALA A 311 55.66 -35.57 -2.20
N GLN A 312 55.32 -36.12 -1.02
CA GLN A 312 56.31 -36.71 -0.11
C GLN A 312 56.90 -38.02 -0.64
N LEU A 313 56.18 -38.72 -1.53
CA LEU A 313 56.65 -39.95 -2.14
C LEU A 313 57.42 -39.69 -3.44
N TRP A 314 56.99 -38.72 -4.25
CA TRP A 314 57.59 -38.32 -5.52
C TRP A 314 57.76 -36.81 -5.53
N ASP A 315 59.02 -36.36 -5.58
CA ASP A 315 59.48 -34.96 -5.54
C ASP A 315 58.97 -34.15 -6.76
N VAL A 316 57.66 -33.92 -6.83
CA VAL A 316 56.97 -33.29 -7.96
C VAL A 316 56.42 -31.95 -7.51
N ASP A 317 57.25 -30.92 -7.63
CA ASP A 317 56.84 -29.54 -7.49
C ASP A 317 55.92 -29.13 -8.67
N GLY A 318 54.68 -28.71 -8.35
CA GLY A 318 53.83 -28.04 -9.35
C GLY A 318 52.31 -28.12 -9.16
N PHE A 319 51.79 -29.10 -8.41
CA PHE A 319 50.34 -29.42 -8.41
C PHE A 319 49.56 -28.93 -7.18
N HIS A 320 49.61 -27.64 -6.88
CA HIS A 320 48.85 -27.06 -5.76
C HIS A 320 47.45 -26.62 -6.22
N ASN A 321 46.42 -27.39 -5.89
CA ASN A 321 45.02 -26.92 -5.96
C ASN A 321 44.82 -25.92 -4.82
N LYS A 322 44.50 -24.66 -5.10
CA LYS A 322 44.08 -23.69 -4.08
C LYS A 322 42.59 -23.37 -4.30
N ILE A 323 41.78 -23.51 -3.25
CA ILE A 323 40.54 -22.72 -3.17
C ILE A 323 41.01 -21.30 -2.92
N VAL A 324 41.00 -20.48 -3.97
CA VAL A 324 40.81 -19.07 -3.75
C VAL A 324 39.31 -18.93 -3.61
N ASN A 325 38.81 -18.85 -2.38
CA ASN A 325 37.40 -18.59 -2.16
C ASN A 325 37.22 -17.15 -2.61
N VAL A 326 36.93 -16.96 -3.89
CA VAL A 326 36.59 -15.66 -4.45
C VAL A 326 35.17 -15.39 -3.94
N LYS A 327 35.06 -15.02 -2.65
CA LYS A 327 33.86 -14.41 -2.06
C LYS A 327 33.65 -12.99 -2.62
N ILE A 328 34.13 -12.70 -3.83
CA ILE A 328 34.16 -11.36 -4.39
C ILE A 328 32.93 -11.24 -5.31
N TYR A 329 32.12 -10.20 -5.09
CA TYR A 329 30.97 -9.75 -5.89
C TYR A 329 29.67 -10.58 -5.85
N ALA A 330 29.38 -11.33 -4.78
CA ALA A 330 28.04 -11.94 -4.61
C ALA A 330 26.93 -10.88 -4.75
N GLU A 331 27.09 -9.69 -4.14
CA GLU A 331 26.09 -8.61 -4.20
C GLU A 331 25.82 -8.08 -5.62
N ASN A 332 26.86 -7.94 -6.47
CA ASN A 332 26.68 -7.48 -7.85
C ASN A 332 26.03 -8.55 -8.74
N LEU A 333 26.36 -9.83 -8.52
CA LEU A 333 25.77 -10.95 -9.24
C LEU A 333 24.31 -11.16 -8.83
N ASP A 334 23.99 -10.99 -7.55
CA ASP A 334 22.63 -11.01 -7.00
C ASP A 334 21.77 -9.93 -7.68
N GLN A 335 22.27 -8.68 -7.78
CA GLN A 335 21.56 -7.60 -8.47
C GLN A 335 21.37 -7.87 -9.98
N LYS A 336 22.41 -8.35 -10.69
CA LYS A 336 22.31 -8.69 -12.11
C LYS A 336 21.29 -9.80 -12.35
N LEU A 337 21.26 -10.82 -11.49
CA LEU A 337 20.28 -11.90 -11.52
C LEU A 337 18.87 -11.38 -11.21
N LEU A 338 18.70 -10.59 -10.15
CA LEU A 338 17.43 -10.00 -9.74
C LEU A 338 16.81 -9.18 -10.88
N CYS A 339 17.59 -8.29 -11.51
CA CYS A 339 17.15 -7.52 -12.69
C CYS A 339 16.66 -8.40 -13.86
N SER A 340 17.20 -9.61 -14.02
CA SER A 340 16.76 -10.55 -15.05
C SER A 340 15.44 -11.25 -14.70
N LEU A 341 15.18 -11.45 -13.41
CA LEU A 341 13.99 -12.13 -12.88
C LEU A 341 12.82 -11.17 -12.63
N GLU A 342 13.09 -9.89 -12.35
CA GLU A 342 12.08 -8.87 -12.02
C GLU A 342 11.36 -8.26 -13.24
N LYS A 343 11.77 -8.56 -14.48
CA LYS A 343 11.13 -8.00 -15.69
C LYS A 343 9.63 -8.30 -15.85
N ARG A 344 9.05 -9.17 -15.02
CA ARG A 344 7.64 -9.61 -15.06
C ARG A 344 6.73 -8.94 -14.01
N TRP A 345 7.19 -7.89 -13.33
CA TRP A 345 6.40 -7.15 -12.32
C TRP A 345 5.64 -5.94 -12.87
N ALA A 346 5.79 -5.63 -14.16
CA ALA A 346 5.13 -4.48 -14.76
C ALA A 346 3.61 -4.69 -14.79
N LEU A 347 2.88 -4.02 -13.89
CA LEU A 347 1.44 -3.83 -14.07
C LEU A 347 1.19 -3.09 -15.39
N PRO A 348 0.14 -3.44 -16.15
CA PRO A 348 -0.27 -2.65 -17.31
C PRO A 348 -0.41 -1.18 -16.91
N ASN A 349 0.16 -0.28 -17.72
CA ASN A 349 0.06 1.16 -17.49
C ASN A 349 -1.41 1.56 -17.38
N ASP A 350 -1.83 2.07 -16.21
CA ASP A 350 -3.07 2.82 -16.12
C ASP A 350 -2.80 4.23 -16.67
N PRO A 351 -3.42 4.62 -17.80
CA PRO A 351 -3.20 5.94 -18.41
C PRO A 351 -3.58 7.11 -17.49
N ASN A 352 -4.22 6.85 -16.34
CA ASN A 352 -4.71 7.87 -15.42
C ASN A 352 -3.82 8.15 -14.19
N THR A 353 -2.77 7.36 -13.94
CA THR A 353 -1.88 7.54 -12.79
C THR A 353 -0.42 7.48 -13.25
N HIS A 354 0.27 8.63 -13.19
CA HIS A 354 1.64 8.81 -13.66
C HIS A 354 2.73 7.99 -12.93
N LYS A 355 2.39 6.99 -12.10
CA LYS A 355 3.35 6.08 -11.47
C LYS A 355 2.81 4.66 -11.49
N GLN A 356 3.50 3.79 -12.22
CA GLN A 356 3.34 2.35 -12.11
C GLN A 356 3.52 1.97 -10.63
N TRP A 357 2.49 1.38 -10.01
CA TRP A 357 2.61 0.92 -8.63
C TRP A 357 3.74 -0.10 -8.52
N GLN A 358 4.55 0.04 -7.47
CA GLN A 358 5.62 -0.88 -7.13
C GLN A 358 5.35 -1.51 -5.76
N PRO A 359 5.72 -2.79 -5.57
CA PRO A 359 5.64 -3.42 -4.27
C PRO A 359 6.48 -2.68 -3.21
N PRO A 360 6.12 -2.79 -1.91
CA PRO A 360 6.87 -2.20 -0.82
C PRO A 360 8.34 -2.67 -0.79
N ALA A 361 9.28 -1.79 -0.41
CA ALA A 361 10.71 -2.14 -0.37
C ALA A 361 11.02 -3.34 0.55
N ILE A 362 10.28 -3.48 1.66
CA ILE A 362 10.28 -4.62 2.58
C ILE A 362 10.08 -5.97 1.88
N TRP A 363 9.37 -5.98 0.75
CA TRP A 363 9.13 -7.18 -0.05
C TRP A 363 10.24 -7.41 -1.08
N LEU A 364 10.73 -6.33 -1.71
CA LEU A 364 11.68 -6.42 -2.82
C LEU A 364 13.14 -6.51 -2.36
N SER A 365 13.61 -5.57 -1.55
CA SER A 365 15.05 -5.30 -1.39
C SER A 365 15.49 -4.90 0.02
N ASP A 366 14.62 -4.99 1.04
CA ASP A 366 14.97 -4.59 2.41
C ASP A 366 16.13 -5.44 2.98
N PRO A 367 17.20 -4.78 3.48
CA PRO A 367 18.42 -5.45 3.96
C PRO A 367 18.25 -6.09 5.33
N ASP A 368 17.24 -5.72 6.12
CA ASP A 368 17.01 -6.24 7.47
C ASP A 368 15.90 -7.29 7.49
N LYS A 369 15.11 -7.40 6.41
CA LYS A 369 13.95 -8.32 6.35
C LYS A 369 14.05 -9.37 5.25
N PRO A 370 13.26 -10.47 5.33
CA PRO A 370 13.15 -11.45 4.25
C PRO A 370 12.57 -10.82 2.99
N SER A 371 13.39 -10.65 1.95
CA SER A 371 13.01 -9.99 0.70
C SER A 371 13.34 -10.85 -0.53
N LEU A 372 12.71 -10.57 -1.67
CA LEU A 372 12.95 -11.29 -2.92
C LEU A 372 14.39 -11.18 -3.42
N ALA A 373 15.04 -10.03 -3.21
CA ALA A 373 16.45 -9.84 -3.49
C ALA A 373 17.32 -10.83 -2.70
N LYS A 374 17.00 -11.06 -1.42
CA LYS A 374 17.72 -12.06 -0.62
C LYS A 374 17.41 -13.50 -1.04
N ALA A 375 16.21 -13.76 -1.56
CA ALA A 375 15.83 -15.10 -2.00
C ALA A 375 16.46 -15.51 -3.33
N ASN A 376 16.83 -14.53 -4.16
CA ASN A 376 17.47 -14.75 -5.45
C ASN A 376 18.96 -14.43 -5.36
N ARG A 377 19.80 -15.42 -5.06
CA ARG A 377 21.26 -15.22 -4.88
C ARG A 377 22.08 -16.06 -5.83
N LEU A 378 23.29 -15.59 -6.14
CA LEU A 378 24.27 -16.24 -6.98
C LEU A 378 25.67 -16.09 -6.36
N LYS A 379 26.20 -17.18 -5.82
CA LYS A 379 27.56 -17.27 -5.28
C LYS A 379 28.45 -18.07 -6.23
N VAL A 380 29.64 -17.57 -6.53
CA VAL A 380 30.59 -18.29 -7.39
C VAL A 380 31.84 -18.67 -6.60
N HIS A 381 32.16 -19.96 -6.57
CA HIS A 381 33.40 -20.48 -6.02
C HIS A 381 34.37 -20.75 -7.17
N ARG A 382 35.48 -20.00 -7.20
CA ARG A 382 36.59 -20.26 -8.13
C ARG A 382 37.50 -21.34 -7.57
N ILE A 383 37.75 -22.37 -8.35
CA ILE A 383 38.66 -23.44 -7.98
C ILE A 383 39.83 -23.43 -8.97
N GLN A 384 40.99 -22.99 -8.50
CA GLN A 384 42.18 -22.88 -9.34
C GLN A 384 42.87 -24.24 -9.49
N ARG A 385 43.21 -24.57 -10.75
CA ARG A 385 44.14 -25.64 -11.14
C ARG A 385 43.74 -27.05 -10.72
N LEU A 386 42.45 -27.33 -10.61
CA LEU A 386 41.97 -28.71 -10.55
C LEU A 386 42.24 -29.36 -11.92
N TRP A 387 43.40 -30.02 -12.04
CA TRP A 387 43.85 -30.77 -13.22
C TRP A 387 44.19 -29.94 -14.47
N GLY A 388 44.57 -28.67 -14.30
CA GLY A 388 45.11 -27.81 -15.37
C GLY A 388 44.16 -26.73 -15.90
N SER A 389 42.84 -26.86 -15.68
CA SER A 389 41.83 -25.84 -16.02
C SER A 389 41.29 -25.10 -14.78
N THR A 390 40.70 -23.92 -14.98
CA THR A 390 39.95 -23.23 -13.92
C THR A 390 38.51 -23.72 -13.93
N ILE A 391 37.99 -24.07 -12.76
CA ILE A 391 36.59 -24.49 -12.59
C ILE A 391 35.86 -23.41 -11.80
N LEU A 392 34.69 -22.99 -12.28
CA LEU A 392 33.76 -22.12 -11.56
C LEU A 392 32.57 -22.94 -11.08
N VAL A 393 32.27 -22.85 -9.78
CA VAL A 393 31.06 -23.45 -9.22
C VAL A 393 30.11 -22.33 -8.82
N ALA A 394 29.07 -22.13 -9.61
CA ALA A 394 28.01 -21.18 -9.35
C ALA A 394 26.89 -21.85 -8.54
N VAL A 395 26.65 -21.37 -7.33
CA VAL A 395 25.56 -21.81 -6.44
C VAL A 395 24.48 -20.75 -6.49
N ALA A 396 23.32 -21.10 -7.04
CA ALA A 396 22.21 -20.19 -7.25
C ALA A 396 21.00 -20.59 -6.40
N THR A 397 20.32 -19.61 -5.82
CA THR A 397 19.01 -19.77 -5.17
C THR A 397 18.01 -18.94 -5.96
N LEU A 398 16.91 -19.56 -6.36
CA LEU A 398 16.00 -19.03 -7.37
C LEU A 398 14.57 -19.06 -6.85
N ALA A 399 14.00 -17.87 -6.76
CA ALA A 399 12.64 -17.61 -6.30
C ALA A 399 11.95 -16.65 -7.29
N PRO A 400 11.70 -17.10 -8.53
CA PRO A 400 11.06 -16.26 -9.54
C PRO A 400 9.59 -16.03 -9.19
N VAL A 401 9.16 -14.79 -9.36
CA VAL A 401 7.79 -14.36 -9.07
C VAL A 401 7.29 -13.50 -10.22
N GLU A 402 6.03 -13.68 -10.55
CA GLU A 402 5.31 -12.86 -11.51
C GLU A 402 4.06 -12.26 -10.86
N PHE A 403 3.72 -11.03 -11.27
CA PHE A 403 2.50 -10.39 -10.81
C PHE A 403 1.33 -10.74 -11.72
N VAL A 404 0.44 -11.61 -11.25
CA VAL A 404 -0.72 -12.06 -12.01
C VAL A 404 -1.95 -11.24 -11.59
N SER A 405 -2.64 -10.63 -12.56
CA SER A 405 -3.84 -9.83 -12.28
C SER A 405 -4.88 -10.63 -11.46
N LYS A 406 -5.48 -9.98 -10.45
CA LYS A 406 -6.43 -10.54 -9.46
C LYS A 406 -5.84 -11.60 -8.51
N GLN A 407 -4.72 -12.22 -8.86
CA GLN A 407 -4.05 -13.21 -8.01
C GLN A 407 -2.96 -12.57 -7.14
N GLY A 408 -2.29 -11.52 -7.63
CA GLY A 408 -1.17 -10.88 -6.95
C GLY A 408 0.17 -11.54 -7.35
N PRO A 409 1.19 -11.48 -6.48
CA PRO A 409 2.49 -12.09 -6.75
C PRO A 409 2.40 -13.62 -6.62
N VAL A 410 2.75 -14.32 -7.70
CA VAL A 410 2.65 -15.78 -7.82
C VAL A 410 4.05 -16.35 -8.09
N TRP A 411 4.39 -17.42 -7.38
CA TRP A 411 5.61 -18.17 -7.62
C TRP A 411 5.55 -18.88 -8.97
N LEU A 412 6.64 -18.77 -9.74
CA LEU A 412 6.79 -19.48 -11.00
C LEU A 412 7.72 -20.68 -10.82
N PRO A 413 7.50 -21.81 -11.53
CA PRO A 413 8.55 -22.81 -11.67
C PRO A 413 9.74 -22.22 -12.43
N CYS A 414 10.95 -22.69 -12.14
CA CYS A 414 12.14 -22.28 -12.89
C CYS A 414 12.16 -22.98 -14.25
N ASP A 415 12.21 -22.20 -15.32
CA ASP A 415 12.32 -22.67 -16.70
C ASP A 415 13.78 -22.70 -17.19
N ALA A 416 14.00 -23.17 -18.42
CA ALA A 416 15.32 -23.21 -19.03
C ALA A 416 15.92 -21.80 -19.23
N THR A 417 15.07 -20.80 -19.52
CA THR A 417 15.50 -19.41 -19.73
C THR A 417 16.09 -18.81 -18.46
N ILE A 418 15.50 -19.09 -17.29
CA ILE A 418 16.05 -18.67 -16.00
C ILE A 418 17.42 -19.31 -15.74
N LEU A 419 17.58 -20.60 -16.05
CA LEU A 419 18.85 -21.29 -15.91
C LEU A 419 19.92 -20.73 -16.87
N ASP A 420 19.56 -20.46 -18.12
CA ASP A 420 20.45 -19.84 -19.11
C ASP A 420 20.89 -18.44 -18.68
N ASN A 421 19.98 -17.65 -18.08
CA ASN A 421 20.32 -16.33 -17.53
C ASN A 421 21.36 -16.42 -16.40
N VAL A 422 21.27 -17.43 -15.54
CA VAL A 422 22.29 -17.68 -14.50
C VAL A 422 23.65 -17.98 -15.14
N VAL A 423 23.68 -18.90 -16.12
CA VAL A 423 24.91 -19.28 -16.84
C VAL A 423 25.52 -18.06 -17.55
N GLU A 424 24.70 -17.29 -18.26
CA GLU A 424 25.14 -16.09 -18.97
C GLU A 424 25.67 -15.03 -18.00
N THR A 425 25.02 -14.84 -16.85
CA THR A 425 25.49 -13.92 -15.80
C THR A 425 26.89 -14.28 -15.31
N VAL A 426 27.14 -15.57 -15.06
CA VAL A 426 28.47 -16.07 -14.64
C VAL A 426 29.50 -15.93 -15.76
N ARG A 427 29.14 -16.27 -17.01
CA ARG A 427 30.05 -16.15 -18.16
C ARG A 427 30.44 -14.70 -18.42
N ARG A 428 29.47 -13.79 -18.42
CA ARG A 428 29.69 -12.36 -18.63
C ARG A 428 30.59 -11.79 -17.54
N TRP A 429 30.29 -12.09 -16.27
CA TRP A 429 31.14 -11.71 -15.14
C TRP A 429 32.58 -12.22 -15.29
N TRP A 430 32.76 -13.50 -15.65
CA TRP A 430 34.11 -14.04 -15.86
C TRP A 430 34.86 -13.30 -16.97
N SER A 431 34.19 -13.01 -18.09
CA SER A 431 34.80 -12.32 -19.23
C SER A 431 35.17 -10.87 -18.92
N GLU A 432 34.39 -10.17 -18.10
CA GLU A 432 34.65 -8.81 -17.65
C GLU A 432 35.89 -8.76 -16.73
N ASP A 433 36.00 -9.70 -15.79
CA ASP A 433 37.06 -9.69 -14.76
C ASP A 433 38.37 -10.39 -15.20
N ASN A 434 38.34 -11.19 -16.27
CA ASN A 434 39.46 -12.04 -16.69
C ASN A 434 39.71 -11.97 -18.21
N SER A 435 39.60 -10.78 -18.80
CA SER A 435 39.84 -10.51 -20.21
C SER A 435 41.17 -11.14 -20.69
N GLY A 436 41.09 -12.16 -21.55
CA GLY A 436 42.25 -12.87 -22.13
C GLY A 436 42.53 -14.27 -21.60
N ASN A 437 41.83 -14.74 -20.56
CA ASN A 437 41.98 -16.11 -20.04
C ASN A 437 41.05 -17.12 -20.76
N HIS A 438 41.46 -18.40 -20.78
CA HIS A 438 40.63 -19.50 -21.29
C HIS A 438 39.27 -19.59 -20.58
N THR A 439 38.24 -19.99 -21.33
CA THR A 439 36.89 -20.21 -20.83
C THR A 439 36.89 -21.33 -19.77
N PRO A 440 36.46 -21.06 -18.53
CA PRO A 440 36.48 -22.06 -17.47
C PRO A 440 35.33 -23.05 -17.63
N ASP A 441 35.49 -24.22 -17.02
CA ASP A 441 34.37 -25.14 -16.85
C ASP A 441 33.42 -24.59 -15.78
N ILE A 442 32.14 -24.44 -16.12
CA ILE A 442 31.11 -23.89 -15.23
C ILE A 442 30.22 -25.00 -14.70
N TYR A 443 30.11 -25.09 -13.38
CA TYR A 443 29.23 -25.99 -12.67
C TYR A 443 28.15 -25.15 -11.98
N VAL A 444 26.92 -25.20 -12.48
CA VAL A 444 25.79 -24.50 -11.86
C VAL A 444 25.05 -25.46 -10.95
N VAL A 445 24.90 -25.09 -9.69
CA VAL A 445 24.11 -25.80 -8.69
C VAL A 445 22.97 -24.87 -8.27
N ALA A 446 21.77 -25.12 -8.77
CA ALA A 446 20.65 -24.19 -8.63
C ALA A 446 19.53 -24.79 -7.77
N LEU A 447 19.06 -24.04 -6.78
CA LEU A 447 17.92 -24.37 -5.94
C LEU A 447 16.69 -23.55 -6.36
N ALA A 448 15.60 -24.22 -6.73
CA ALA A 448 14.33 -23.57 -7.04
C ALA A 448 13.33 -23.69 -5.87
N ILE A 449 12.65 -22.59 -5.51
CA ILE A 449 11.64 -22.55 -4.44
C ILE A 449 10.42 -23.42 -4.74
N THR A 450 9.91 -23.38 -5.96
CA THR A 450 8.69 -24.06 -6.45
C THR A 450 9.00 -25.20 -7.41
N GLY A 451 10.29 -25.49 -7.61
CA GLY A 451 10.75 -26.53 -8.53
C GLY A 451 10.98 -26.05 -9.95
N TRP A 452 11.18 -27.04 -10.82
CA TRP A 452 11.60 -26.86 -12.21
C TRP A 452 10.47 -27.22 -13.17
N ASP A 453 10.33 -26.44 -14.25
CA ASP A 453 9.30 -26.66 -15.26
C ASP A 453 9.52 -27.97 -16.04
N ARG A 454 8.45 -28.50 -16.65
CA ARG A 454 8.48 -29.74 -17.43
C ARG A 454 9.42 -29.57 -18.63
N GLY A 455 10.46 -30.39 -18.69
CA GLY A 455 11.46 -30.37 -19.76
C GLY A 455 12.80 -29.74 -19.36
N VAL A 456 12.89 -29.11 -18.19
CA VAL A 456 14.19 -28.67 -17.66
C VAL A 456 14.91 -29.87 -17.04
N ASN A 457 15.96 -30.32 -17.72
CA ASN A 457 16.80 -31.42 -17.29
C ASN A 457 18.21 -30.91 -16.95
N PRO A 458 18.91 -31.56 -16.00
CA PRO A 458 20.32 -31.31 -15.78
C PRO A 458 21.09 -31.52 -17.08
N GLN A 459 21.88 -30.51 -17.46
CA GLN A 459 22.62 -30.48 -18.71
C GLN A 459 24.10 -30.76 -18.46
N ARG A 460 24.71 -31.39 -19.46
CA ARG A 460 26.15 -31.48 -19.58
C ARG A 460 26.57 -31.23 -21.02
N GLY A 461 27.46 -30.25 -21.22
CA GLY A 461 28.02 -29.87 -22.51
C GLY A 461 29.49 -29.44 -22.38
N HIS A 462 30.11 -29.00 -23.47
CA HIS A 462 31.49 -28.50 -23.47
C HIS A 462 31.67 -27.36 -22.45
N GLY A 463 32.27 -27.67 -21.30
CA GLY A 463 32.53 -26.72 -20.21
C GLY A 463 31.32 -26.29 -19.39
N LEU A 464 30.19 -27.02 -19.43
CA LEU A 464 29.02 -26.73 -18.59
C LEU A 464 28.46 -28.01 -17.97
N CYS A 465 28.18 -27.95 -16.67
CA CYS A 465 27.44 -28.97 -15.92
C CYS A 465 26.40 -28.27 -15.05
N THR A 466 25.13 -28.70 -15.09
CA THR A 466 24.08 -28.16 -14.23
C THR A 466 23.53 -29.22 -13.29
N ILE A 467 23.24 -28.82 -12.05
CA ILE A 467 22.68 -29.64 -10.98
C ILE A 467 21.47 -28.89 -10.45
N LEU A 468 20.32 -29.55 -10.47
CA LEU A 468 19.04 -28.92 -10.20
C LEU A 468 18.53 -29.43 -8.86
N ALA A 469 18.18 -28.52 -7.95
CA ALA A 469 17.61 -28.83 -6.65
C ALA A 469 16.23 -28.20 -6.50
N THR A 470 15.35 -28.86 -5.75
CA THR A 470 14.02 -28.35 -5.37
C THR A 470 13.84 -28.51 -3.88
N SER A 471 13.30 -27.47 -3.23
CA SER A 471 12.99 -27.53 -1.80
C SER A 471 11.75 -28.39 -1.54
N GLN A 472 11.87 -29.38 -0.66
CA GLN A 472 10.78 -30.23 -0.19
C GLN A 472 10.74 -30.23 1.35
N GLY A 473 10.08 -29.23 1.94
CA GLY A 473 9.75 -29.22 3.38
C GLY A 473 10.94 -29.42 4.33
N GLY A 474 12.09 -28.81 4.03
CA GLY A 474 13.33 -28.96 4.82
C GLY A 474 14.30 -30.03 4.30
N THR A 475 13.95 -30.71 3.20
CA THR A 475 14.86 -31.57 2.43
C THR A 475 15.00 -31.06 1.00
N PHE A 476 15.97 -31.59 0.25
CA PHE A 476 16.22 -31.20 -1.13
C PHE A 476 16.10 -32.41 -2.05
N GLU A 477 15.23 -32.31 -3.05
CA GLU A 477 15.24 -33.22 -4.18
C GLU A 477 16.28 -32.74 -5.19
N VAL A 478 17.25 -33.58 -5.54
CA VAL A 478 18.39 -33.18 -6.38
C VAL A 478 18.44 -34.05 -7.63
N ARG A 479 18.56 -33.41 -8.78
CA ARG A 479 18.73 -34.06 -10.09
C ARG A 479 20.10 -33.70 -10.65
N THR A 480 20.89 -34.71 -10.96
CA THR A 480 22.22 -34.59 -11.57
C THR A 480 22.18 -35.08 -13.03
N PRO A 481 23.10 -34.62 -13.89
CA PRO A 481 23.16 -35.10 -15.27
C PRO A 481 23.64 -36.56 -15.29
N PRO A 482 23.30 -37.34 -16.34
CA PRO A 482 23.80 -38.70 -16.49
C PRO A 482 25.33 -38.74 -16.42
N LEU A 483 25.87 -39.63 -15.57
CA LEU A 483 27.32 -39.78 -15.33
C LEU A 483 27.91 -41.03 -15.99
N ALA A 484 27.10 -41.79 -16.74
CA ALA A 484 27.55 -43.02 -17.41
C ALA A 484 28.55 -42.69 -18.53
N GLY A 485 29.66 -43.46 -18.61
CA GLY A 485 30.72 -43.24 -19.60
C GLY A 485 31.72 -42.13 -19.25
N GLU A 486 31.47 -41.36 -18.19
CA GLU A 486 32.24 -40.15 -17.91
C GLU A 486 33.59 -40.42 -17.24
N PRO A 487 34.56 -39.50 -17.28
CA PRO A 487 35.79 -39.67 -16.54
C PRO A 487 35.52 -39.84 -15.04
N ARG A 488 36.27 -40.75 -14.39
CA ARG A 488 36.10 -41.10 -12.97
C ARG A 488 36.09 -39.87 -12.06
N TYR A 489 36.89 -38.85 -12.39
CA TYR A 489 36.95 -37.61 -11.61
C TYR A 489 35.64 -36.81 -11.67
N VAL A 490 34.95 -36.77 -12.80
CA VAL A 490 33.64 -36.08 -12.90
C VAL A 490 32.56 -36.87 -12.16
N ARG A 491 32.59 -38.20 -12.30
CA ARG A 491 31.70 -39.09 -11.53
C ARG A 491 31.87 -38.94 -10.02
N HIS A 492 33.06 -38.54 -9.58
CA HIS A 492 33.35 -38.27 -8.16
C HIS A 492 32.94 -36.85 -7.75
N PHE A 493 33.22 -35.86 -8.60
CA PHE A 493 33.06 -34.44 -8.27
C PHE A 493 31.60 -33.96 -8.29
N VAL A 494 30.76 -34.48 -9.20
CA VAL A 494 29.35 -34.08 -9.34
C VAL A 494 28.49 -34.47 -8.14
N PRO A 495 28.54 -35.70 -7.60
CA PRO A 495 27.74 -36.08 -6.42
C PRO A 495 28.05 -35.26 -5.15
N MET A 496 29.24 -34.68 -5.05
CA MET A 496 29.61 -33.82 -3.91
C MET A 496 28.94 -32.44 -3.93
N ARG A 497 28.30 -32.09 -5.05
CA ARG A 497 27.53 -30.86 -5.22
C ARG A 497 26.06 -31.03 -4.86
N THR A 498 25.76 -32.10 -4.13
CA THR A 498 24.46 -32.26 -3.48
C THR A 498 24.47 -31.49 -2.15
N PRO A 499 23.35 -30.87 -1.74
CA PRO A 499 23.21 -30.22 -0.44
C PRO A 499 23.15 -31.21 0.74
N VAL A 500 23.41 -32.49 0.51
CA VAL A 500 23.63 -33.48 1.57
C VAL A 500 25.12 -33.48 1.87
N THR A 501 25.51 -33.24 3.12
CA THR A 501 26.94 -33.24 3.47
C THR A 501 27.52 -34.66 3.42
N VAL A 502 28.84 -34.79 3.20
CA VAL A 502 29.53 -36.09 3.31
C VAL A 502 29.18 -36.79 4.64
N HIS A 503 29.16 -36.02 5.73
CA HIS A 503 28.80 -36.54 7.04
C HIS A 503 27.36 -37.07 7.08
N GLN A 504 26.39 -36.33 6.56
CA GLN A 504 24.99 -36.79 6.48
C GLN A 504 24.82 -38.04 5.61
N ARG A 505 25.53 -38.14 4.49
CA ARG A 505 25.54 -39.36 3.65
C ARG A 505 26.09 -40.55 4.41
N ARG A 506 27.26 -40.40 5.06
CA ARG A 506 27.87 -41.46 5.87
C ARG A 506 27.01 -41.85 7.06
N GLU A 507 26.34 -40.90 7.71
CA GLU A 507 25.38 -41.17 8.79
C GLU A 507 24.21 -42.02 8.30
N HIS A 508 23.67 -41.69 7.12
CA HIS A 508 22.60 -42.46 6.50
C HIS A 508 23.05 -43.89 6.16
N ILE A 509 24.21 -44.03 5.51
CA ILE A 509 24.84 -45.32 5.22
C ILE A 509 25.05 -46.11 6.51
N ARG A 510 25.58 -45.47 7.56
CA ARG A 510 25.86 -46.08 8.87
C ARG A 510 24.58 -46.60 9.52
N LYS A 511 23.52 -45.78 9.54
CA LYS A 511 22.20 -46.19 10.08
C LYS A 511 21.64 -47.38 9.33
N TRP A 512 21.71 -47.36 7.99
CA TRP A 512 21.26 -48.47 7.16
C TRP A 512 22.06 -49.76 7.46
N ILE A 513 23.40 -49.67 7.48
CA ILE A 513 24.28 -50.82 7.80
C ILE A 513 23.95 -51.36 9.19
N THR A 514 23.82 -50.48 10.19
CA THR A 514 23.54 -50.88 11.57
C THR A 514 22.20 -51.62 11.67
N ASN A 515 21.15 -51.09 11.03
CA ASN A 515 19.85 -51.74 10.98
C ASN A 515 19.91 -53.09 10.26
N TYR A 516 20.63 -53.17 9.14
CA TYR A 516 20.79 -54.39 8.37
C TYR A 516 21.51 -55.49 9.19
N LEU A 517 22.60 -55.12 9.89
CA LEU A 517 23.40 -56.01 10.71
C LEU A 517 22.71 -56.46 12.01
N ASN A 518 21.60 -55.83 12.42
CA ASN A 518 20.78 -56.35 13.51
C ASN A 518 20.11 -57.68 13.16
N SER A 519 19.95 -57.99 11.87
CA SER A 519 19.25 -59.18 11.39
C SER A 519 20.10 -60.03 10.43
N ASN A 520 21.36 -59.65 10.19
CA ASN A 520 22.25 -60.30 9.25
C ASN A 520 23.69 -60.34 9.77
N ASP A 521 24.42 -61.39 9.45
CA ASP A 521 25.79 -61.59 9.99
C ASP A 521 26.81 -60.61 9.41
N PHE A 522 26.67 -60.22 8.14
CA PHE A 522 27.58 -59.29 7.47
C PHE A 522 26.88 -58.52 6.36
N VAL A 523 27.52 -57.46 5.86
CA VAL A 523 27.09 -56.77 4.64
C VAL A 523 28.28 -56.35 3.79
N THR A 524 28.23 -56.65 2.49
CA THR A 524 29.26 -56.26 1.51
C THR A 524 29.05 -54.82 1.04
N ALA A 525 30.13 -54.09 0.75
CA ALA A 525 30.07 -52.72 0.27
C ALA A 525 29.23 -52.56 -1.03
N VAL A 526 29.33 -53.53 -1.94
CA VAL A 526 28.51 -53.57 -3.17
C VAL A 526 27.02 -53.66 -2.85
N LYS A 527 26.62 -54.55 -1.93
CA LYS A 527 25.22 -54.67 -1.50
C LYS A 527 24.69 -53.39 -0.85
N VAL A 528 25.51 -52.71 -0.05
CA VAL A 528 25.14 -51.41 0.53
C VAL A 528 24.87 -50.40 -0.59
N GLN A 529 25.78 -50.32 -1.56
CA GLN A 529 25.65 -49.42 -2.70
C GLN A 529 24.38 -49.72 -3.51
N ASP A 530 24.21 -50.96 -3.99
CA ASP A 530 23.08 -51.35 -4.84
C ASP A 530 21.73 -51.09 -4.15
N GLN A 531 21.63 -51.41 -2.85
CA GLN A 531 20.39 -51.25 -2.09
C GLN A 531 20.07 -49.79 -1.80
N LEU A 532 21.07 -48.97 -1.44
CA LEU A 532 20.84 -47.55 -1.21
C LEU A 532 20.57 -46.81 -2.52
N GLU A 533 21.22 -47.17 -3.62
CA GLU A 533 20.92 -46.63 -4.95
C GLU A 533 19.48 -46.97 -5.37
N ALA A 534 19.04 -48.21 -5.13
CA ALA A 534 17.66 -48.63 -5.39
C ALA A 534 16.63 -47.90 -4.51
N GLN A 535 16.97 -47.61 -3.25
CA GLN A 535 16.07 -46.92 -2.30
C GLN A 535 16.00 -45.41 -2.51
N THR A 536 17.11 -44.78 -2.92
CA THR A 536 17.23 -43.32 -2.99
C THR A 536 17.21 -42.77 -4.41
N ALA A 537 17.24 -43.64 -5.43
CA ALA A 537 17.40 -43.28 -6.84
C ALA A 537 18.62 -42.35 -7.10
N ALA A 538 19.58 -42.31 -6.17
CA ALA A 538 20.76 -41.47 -6.22
C ALA A 538 22.01 -42.35 -6.17
N SER A 539 23.00 -42.02 -6.99
CA SER A 539 24.27 -42.76 -7.03
C SER A 539 25.00 -42.66 -5.69
N VAL A 540 25.34 -43.80 -5.09
CA VAL A 540 26.08 -43.85 -3.82
C VAL A 540 27.53 -44.16 -4.14
N SER A 541 28.45 -43.29 -3.73
CA SER A 541 29.89 -43.55 -3.97
C SER A 541 30.35 -44.76 -3.16
N MET A 542 30.96 -45.75 -3.82
CA MET A 542 31.64 -46.87 -3.15
C MET A 542 32.63 -46.37 -2.08
N GLU A 543 33.26 -45.23 -2.32
CA GLU A 543 34.21 -44.64 -1.39
C GLU A 543 33.55 -44.06 -0.13
N ASP A 544 32.31 -43.58 -0.23
CA ASP A 544 31.52 -43.16 0.94
C ASP A 544 31.11 -44.39 1.77
N VAL A 545 30.78 -45.51 1.11
CA VAL A 545 30.49 -46.79 1.77
C VAL A 545 31.73 -47.31 2.51
N LEU A 546 32.87 -47.37 1.84
CA LEU A 546 34.13 -47.85 2.43
C LEU A 546 34.63 -46.93 3.54
N GLY A 547 34.53 -45.61 3.37
CA GLY A 547 34.84 -44.65 4.42
C GLY A 547 33.92 -44.78 5.64
N THR A 548 32.64 -45.12 5.42
CA THR A 548 31.71 -45.43 6.52
C THR A 548 32.13 -46.73 7.24
N PHE A 549 32.59 -47.75 6.49
CA PHE A 549 33.14 -48.95 7.12
C PHE A 549 34.34 -48.63 8.01
N ASP A 550 35.24 -47.75 7.56
CA ASP A 550 36.41 -47.35 8.33
C ASP A 550 36.01 -46.65 9.64
N GLU A 551 35.11 -45.67 9.58
CA GLU A 551 34.54 -45.00 10.77
C GLU A 551 33.88 -46.00 11.74
N MET A 552 33.11 -46.95 11.21
CA MET A 552 32.46 -47.96 12.03
C MET A 552 33.46 -48.90 12.70
N VAL A 553 34.52 -49.31 12.02
CA VAL A 553 35.58 -50.15 12.59
C VAL A 553 36.34 -49.43 13.71
N GLU A 554 36.53 -48.11 13.61
CA GLU A 554 37.17 -47.31 14.66
C GLU A 554 36.44 -47.36 16.00
N THR A 555 35.11 -47.57 15.99
CA THR A 555 34.29 -47.72 17.20
C THR A 555 34.55 -49.02 17.98
N ASN A 556 35.40 -49.93 17.48
CA ASN A 556 35.63 -51.29 17.99
C ASN A 556 34.40 -52.21 18.00
N ARG A 557 33.22 -51.76 17.58
CA ARG A 557 32.00 -52.60 17.52
C ARG A 557 31.92 -53.44 16.26
N TYR A 558 32.66 -53.06 15.22
CA TYR A 558 32.59 -53.66 13.89
C TYR A 558 33.96 -54.10 13.38
N ILE A 559 33.97 -55.06 12.46
CA ILE A 559 35.16 -55.61 11.83
C ILE A 559 34.98 -55.65 10.32
N ARG A 560 36.02 -55.21 9.60
CA ARG A 560 36.13 -55.39 8.16
C ARG A 560 36.54 -56.82 7.84
N THR A 561 35.89 -57.43 6.86
CA THR A 561 36.16 -58.79 6.40
C THR A 561 36.01 -58.87 4.88
N LEU A 562 36.38 -59.99 4.30
CA LEU A 562 36.20 -60.28 2.88
C LEU A 562 35.21 -61.43 2.75
N VAL A 563 34.14 -61.21 2.00
CA VAL A 563 33.18 -62.26 1.64
C VAL A 563 33.17 -62.39 0.14
N ASN A 564 33.56 -63.55 -0.37
CA ASN A 564 33.68 -63.84 -1.80
C ASN A 564 34.54 -62.79 -2.55
N GLY A 565 35.66 -62.38 -1.96
CA GLY A 565 36.58 -61.39 -2.53
C GLY A 565 36.07 -59.95 -2.52
N LYS A 566 34.89 -59.67 -1.92
CA LYS A 566 34.33 -58.33 -1.78
C LYS A 566 34.48 -57.83 -0.35
N GLU A 567 34.81 -56.56 -0.19
CA GLU A 567 34.89 -55.94 1.14
C GLU A 567 33.52 -55.93 1.82
N ALA A 568 33.51 -56.33 3.09
CA ALA A 568 32.33 -56.45 3.93
C ALA A 568 32.60 -55.97 5.36
N ILE A 569 31.53 -55.67 6.08
CA ILE A 569 31.57 -55.33 7.50
C ILE A 569 30.60 -56.21 8.29
N ARG A 570 31.00 -56.59 9.51
CA ARG A 570 30.18 -57.34 10.46
C ARG A 570 30.36 -56.85 11.89
N LEU A 571 29.46 -57.27 12.79
CA LEU A 571 29.64 -57.06 14.23
C LEU A 571 30.86 -57.85 14.75
N ALA A 572 31.64 -57.18 15.59
CA ALA A 572 32.75 -57.80 16.30
C ALA A 572 32.24 -58.76 17.37
N THR A 573 32.82 -59.96 17.46
CA THR A 573 32.53 -60.89 18.56
C THR A 573 33.10 -60.36 19.89
N PRO A 574 32.62 -60.85 21.06
CA PRO A 574 33.16 -60.43 22.36
C PRO A 574 34.68 -60.62 22.47
N ALA A 575 35.22 -61.73 21.96
CA ALA A 575 36.66 -62.03 22.00
C ALA A 575 37.49 -61.02 21.17
N GLU A 576 37.05 -60.72 19.95
CA GLU A 576 37.73 -59.75 19.07
C GLU A 576 37.68 -58.31 19.65
N ARG A 577 36.60 -57.95 20.36
CA ARG A 577 36.50 -56.66 21.06
C ARG A 577 37.52 -56.57 22.19
N SER A 578 37.64 -57.63 23.01
CA SER A 578 38.63 -57.66 24.10
C SER A 578 40.06 -57.61 23.58
N GLU A 579 40.38 -58.36 22.52
CA GLU A 579 41.73 -58.41 21.94
C GLU A 579 42.15 -57.04 21.38
N ARG A 580 41.24 -56.34 20.68
CA ARG A 580 41.51 -54.99 20.17
C ARG A 580 41.59 -53.93 21.25
N PHE A 581 40.78 -54.05 22.32
CA PHE A 581 40.87 -53.17 23.47
C PHE A 581 42.25 -53.32 24.15
N ILE A 582 42.66 -54.56 24.40
CA ILE A 582 43.97 -54.90 24.96
C ILE A 582 45.09 -54.38 24.06
N SER A 583 45.03 -54.63 22.74
CA SER A 583 46.01 -54.13 21.76
C SER A 583 46.13 -52.60 21.75
N ARG A 584 45.00 -51.87 21.73
CA ARG A 584 45.01 -50.40 21.77
C ARG A 584 45.54 -49.86 23.10
N TRP A 585 45.18 -50.49 24.22
CA TRP A 585 45.66 -50.14 25.54
C TRP A 585 47.17 -50.38 25.66
N TRP A 586 47.67 -51.51 25.14
CA TRP A 586 49.10 -51.80 25.05
C TRP A 586 49.86 -50.80 24.17
N VAL A 587 49.31 -50.37 23.04
CA VAL A 587 49.94 -49.36 22.17
C VAL A 587 49.97 -47.99 22.85
N ALA A 588 48.90 -47.59 23.52
CA ALA A 588 48.84 -46.35 24.30
C ALA A 588 49.82 -46.39 25.49
N PHE A 589 49.86 -47.52 26.19
CA PHE A 589 50.80 -47.78 27.27
C PHE A 589 52.25 -47.77 26.78
N LEU A 590 52.57 -48.43 25.67
CA LEU A 590 53.91 -48.39 25.07
C LEU A 590 54.30 -46.97 24.63
N SER A 591 53.36 -46.22 24.05
CA SER A 591 53.62 -44.85 23.61
C SER A 591 53.86 -43.91 24.79
N TRP A 592 53.09 -44.07 25.87
CA TRP A 592 53.31 -43.39 27.14
C TRP A 592 54.66 -43.79 27.76
N LEU A 593 54.98 -45.09 27.79
CA LEU A 593 56.23 -45.61 28.36
C LEU A 593 57.45 -45.17 27.55
N ILE A 594 57.36 -45.12 26.21
CA ILE A 594 58.38 -44.54 25.34
C ILE A 594 58.51 -43.04 25.62
N GLY A 595 57.42 -42.29 25.77
CA GLY A 595 57.47 -40.87 26.11
C GLY A 595 58.09 -40.60 27.49
N VAL A 596 57.82 -41.46 28.49
CA VAL A 596 58.43 -41.39 29.82
C VAL A 596 59.90 -41.76 29.77
N MET A 597 60.27 -42.86 29.11
CA MET A 597 61.67 -43.27 28.90
C MET A 597 62.46 -42.19 28.15
N PHE A 598 61.84 -41.54 27.16
CA PHE A 598 62.43 -40.42 26.43
C PHE A 598 62.62 -39.19 27.33
N SER A 599 61.62 -38.86 28.16
CA SER A 599 61.71 -37.76 29.12
C SER A 599 62.81 -38.01 30.17
N VAL A 600 62.94 -39.25 30.65
CA VAL A 600 64.00 -39.68 31.57
C VAL A 600 65.37 -39.68 30.89
N ALA A 601 65.48 -40.14 29.65
CA ALA A 601 66.72 -40.09 28.88
C ALA A 601 67.17 -38.65 28.63
N VAL A 602 66.26 -37.75 28.23
CA VAL A 602 66.56 -36.32 28.07
C VAL A 602 66.96 -35.66 29.40
N TRP A 603 66.35 -36.07 30.51
CA TRP A 603 66.68 -35.54 31.85
C TRP A 603 68.00 -36.08 32.40
N GLN A 604 68.35 -37.35 32.15
CA GLN A 604 69.62 -37.95 32.56
C GLN A 604 70.81 -37.58 31.66
N ILE A 605 70.58 -37.27 30.37
CA ILE A 605 71.62 -36.82 29.44
C ILE A 605 71.96 -35.32 29.65
N ARG A 606 71.03 -34.54 30.23
CA ARG A 606 71.14 -33.09 30.42
C ARG A 606 72.37 -32.62 31.21
N PRO A 607 72.87 -33.30 32.27
CA PRO A 607 74.00 -32.78 33.03
C PRO A 607 75.39 -33.20 32.51
N ARG A 608 75.51 -34.22 31.64
CA ARG A 608 76.82 -34.78 31.24
C ARG A 608 77.21 -34.60 29.77
N PHE A 609 76.26 -34.37 28.87
CA PHE A 609 76.54 -34.30 27.41
C PHE A 609 76.37 -32.90 26.80
N LEU A 610 75.56 -32.02 27.42
CA LEU A 610 75.26 -30.68 26.86
C LEU A 610 76.34 -29.62 27.12
N THR A 611 77.34 -29.91 27.94
CA THR A 611 78.49 -29.00 28.15
C THR A 611 79.65 -29.24 27.18
N GLN A 612 79.58 -30.26 26.32
CA GLN A 612 80.67 -30.64 25.40
C GLN A 612 80.30 -30.66 23.91
N LEU A 613 79.05 -30.37 23.54
CA LEU A 613 78.62 -30.34 22.15
C LEU A 613 78.40 -28.90 21.65
N PRO A 614 79.00 -28.49 20.52
CA PRO A 614 78.74 -27.19 19.93
C PRO A 614 77.30 -27.10 19.39
N ASP A 615 76.66 -25.93 19.51
CA ASP A 615 75.21 -25.70 19.29
C ASP A 615 74.64 -26.26 17.99
N HIS A 616 75.44 -26.36 16.93
CA HIS A 616 75.03 -26.90 15.64
C HIS A 616 74.77 -28.42 15.63
N TRP A 617 75.31 -29.17 16.60
CA TRP A 617 75.05 -30.61 16.77
C TRP A 617 73.76 -30.89 17.53
N ILE A 618 73.38 -30.03 18.47
CA ILE A 618 72.16 -30.19 19.28
C ILE A 618 70.92 -30.16 18.37
N SER A 619 70.90 -29.23 17.39
CA SER A 619 69.85 -29.14 16.38
C SER A 619 69.78 -30.38 15.47
N LYS A 620 70.93 -30.91 15.03
CA LYS A 620 70.98 -32.10 14.16
C LYS A 620 70.55 -33.38 14.90
N VAL A 621 70.96 -33.54 16.14
CA VAL A 621 70.57 -34.69 16.98
C VAL A 621 69.08 -34.62 17.33
N ALA A 622 68.55 -33.44 17.70
CA ALA A 622 67.13 -33.25 17.92
C ALA A 622 66.30 -33.52 16.65
N THR A 623 66.79 -33.10 15.48
CA THR A 623 66.13 -33.34 14.19
C THR A 623 66.16 -34.81 13.79
N ALA A 624 67.30 -35.50 13.96
CA ALA A 624 67.43 -36.93 13.69
C ALA A 624 66.52 -37.77 14.60
N ILE A 625 66.37 -37.37 15.86
CA ILE A 625 65.50 -38.03 16.82
C ILE A 625 64.02 -37.75 16.52
N LEU A 626 63.66 -36.52 16.11
CA LEU A 626 62.32 -36.18 15.64
C LEU A 626 61.96 -36.99 14.38
N CYS A 627 62.89 -37.12 13.43
CA CYS A 627 62.72 -37.96 12.25
C CYS A 627 62.55 -39.44 12.62
N ALA A 628 63.31 -39.96 13.59
CA ALA A 628 63.16 -41.35 14.05
C ALA A 628 61.80 -41.59 14.75
N ALA A 629 61.32 -40.63 15.55
CA ALA A 629 60.01 -40.70 16.19
C ALA A 629 58.86 -40.62 15.16
N ILE A 630 58.99 -39.73 14.17
CA ILE A 630 58.04 -39.63 13.05
C ILE A 630 58.05 -40.92 12.23
N CYS A 631 59.22 -41.47 11.88
CA CYS A 631 59.34 -42.74 11.17
C CYS A 631 58.78 -43.93 11.96
N HIS A 632 58.87 -43.95 13.29
CA HIS A 632 58.30 -45.02 14.11
C HIS A 632 56.76 -44.91 14.21
N VAL A 633 56.21 -43.70 14.36
CA VAL A 633 54.75 -43.46 14.38
C VAL A 633 54.13 -43.69 13.00
N PHE A 634 54.78 -43.25 11.94
CA PHE A 634 54.38 -43.52 10.56
C PHE A 634 54.58 -44.99 10.19
N GLY A 635 55.69 -45.62 10.61
CA GLY A 635 55.95 -47.04 10.40
C GLY A 635 54.86 -47.92 11.02
N GLN A 636 54.35 -47.56 12.20
CA GLN A 636 53.20 -48.27 12.79
C GLN A 636 51.87 -47.99 12.08
N LYS A 637 51.63 -46.77 11.58
CA LYS A 637 50.44 -46.48 10.74
C LYS A 637 50.49 -47.21 9.39
N ILE A 638 51.65 -47.25 8.74
CA ILE A 638 51.88 -47.95 7.47
C ILE A 638 51.78 -49.46 7.68
N LYS A 639 52.38 -50.02 8.73
CA LYS A 639 52.26 -51.45 9.08
C LYS A 639 50.82 -51.85 9.39
N LYS A 640 50.04 -50.98 10.04
CA LYS A 640 48.60 -51.18 10.29
C LYS A 640 47.76 -51.06 9.00
N HIS A 641 48.20 -50.27 8.03
CA HIS A 641 47.53 -50.14 6.74
C HIS A 641 47.85 -51.32 5.80
N PHE A 642 49.07 -51.86 5.84
CA PHE A 642 49.52 -53.01 5.04
C PHE A 642 49.08 -54.37 5.61
N LEU A 643 49.06 -54.56 6.93
CA LEU A 643 48.58 -55.81 7.53
C LEU A 643 47.06 -56.01 7.37
N ASN A 644 46.30 -54.93 7.14
CA ASN A 644 44.86 -54.99 6.91
C ASN A 644 44.46 -55.06 5.42
N SER A 645 45.38 -54.82 4.49
CA SER A 645 45.08 -54.83 3.03
C SER A 645 45.36 -56.17 2.36
N GLY A 646 45.81 -57.20 3.09
CA GLY A 646 45.90 -58.58 2.57
C GLY A 646 46.92 -58.80 1.44
N HIS A 647 47.77 -57.82 1.12
CA HIS A 647 48.94 -58.03 0.28
C HIS A 647 50.14 -58.41 1.17
N ARG A 648 50.70 -59.60 0.90
CA ARG A 648 51.93 -60.10 1.54
C ARG A 648 53.13 -59.23 1.20
#